data_AF-A0A2S3QQD5-F1
#
_entry.id   AF-A0A2S3QQD5-F1
#
_cell.length_a   1.000
_cell.length_b   1.000
_cell.length_c   1.000
_cell.angle_alpha   90.00
_cell.angle_beta   90.00
_cell.angle_gamma   90.00
#
_symmetry.space_group_name_H-M   'P 1'
#
loop_
_entity.id
_entity.type
_entity.pdbx_description
1 polymer ?
#
loop_
_entity_poly.entity_id
_entity_poly.type
_entity_poly.pdbx_seq_one_letter_code
_entity_poly.pdbx_strand_id
1 'polypeptide(L)'
;MRLLLLFTGIISINTSVQSSSSIESHQEYEIAACQRITSNNHNDEYYIGCENGRINYFDNLTSLSKTASAIERSIYEDNILSELKEYTISELKRNKSYLEKLRECLHNSRPECLKIRETILKTIRTEIPKLRATMSMMVPPPNYQGMMPTLYNASIKHKFQNKDLKSLTKDEKLKIEEEANAIKYHFTQSWFKENADKNKCIEQISPTSYRFIPSKGRYTCESFHQNKLTKAVKNKMSKYRDQLKSEYHEKLAKNPILAHIDLRGNEDNKEILNEVTKVISKLSEQTKQSIDKLTQQDKEDDVTLIRNDNILNSFIKNRGATKVLCDISQDLKDQEDFNEIKTDLALAGAALIGGGICAFTAGVGCIIGVGIASETIGISIAQNRYEDAALAFNSGLTTARQYEDRKFERDFTLLLAPLSVTGELVGSGVKVATKAIRYTPSGTGIDYDLNGIRKRDLYRQSVFNDPSYKITSKTDFITKYENYVLTGVELNGRWIKNASATNASLYLDIENSALKRLNDTIGDKSLVTALTNAHKTIVATKINELLKKYPNIDIEVYSDFKSMRFAFAPKELSSDIKAQLTKELNSVYQEANSEFANMVKTMEGIPANENIRGWFQAGIGETADEAGQAAKRSRSIDRSGQIANFQKVKFTIEEEVKNITKYNTKLNTNHPLSRVGLIEKVGQSQNYIPTLEVFEVARKITGPLNGHGETLANELNRRFGSKLSIQDGQDLMNYIRNLDSLTPGLWLKQRVNANLNTANFGGMSGDITGMGARNIRQVALDILRTENQSPRDIIKATRAGEQQVTATFDQIKTKFNQIVKDVLDERQIEYFDACSGDDCVMIPSKQLTAKDEIALVSRFSAQENPSQYRLSFIPSGVKQSERTNLAVHGELVEKHLRKILTGIGDGKIPHSKLKNLTIATKMPSQINKGKIDLIIGVKERLEFTRQEQLLIQKALNDSVEKVNKDLDRETQKNTSNYSAGALAWI
;
A
#
# COMPACT_ATOMS: atom_id res chain seq x y z
N MET A 1 47.86 -18.77 -6.73
CA MET A 1 49.15 -19.18 -7.34
C MET A 1 49.79 -18.01 -8.11
N ARG A 2 49.94 -16.86 -7.42
CA ARG A 2 50.60 -15.61 -7.88
C ARG A 2 51.12 -14.82 -6.64
N LEU A 3 51.63 -15.56 -5.64
CA LEU A 3 52.13 -15.02 -4.37
C LEU A 3 53.63 -15.32 -4.16
N LEU A 4 54.36 -15.64 -5.24
CA LEU A 4 55.74 -16.15 -5.15
C LEU A 4 56.76 -15.36 -5.96
N LEU A 5 56.43 -14.14 -6.44
CA LEU A 5 57.29 -13.40 -7.38
C LEU A 5 57.55 -11.92 -7.02
N LEU A 6 57.39 -11.50 -5.76
CA LEU A 6 57.74 -10.13 -5.32
C LEU A 6 58.85 -10.06 -4.24
N PHE A 7 59.53 -11.17 -3.94
CA PHE A 7 60.61 -11.21 -2.93
C PHE A 7 62.01 -11.49 -3.50
N THR A 8 62.30 -11.00 -4.71
CA THR A 8 63.67 -11.06 -5.28
C THR A 8 64.12 -9.68 -5.72
N GLY A 9 64.47 -8.85 -4.73
CA GLY A 9 65.18 -7.59 -4.89
C GLY A 9 66.07 -7.40 -3.67
N ILE A 10 67.25 -8.03 -3.71
CA ILE A 10 68.45 -7.86 -2.88
C ILE A 10 68.23 -7.04 -1.59
N ILE A 11 67.91 -7.74 -0.48
CA ILE A 11 68.14 -7.21 0.87
C ILE A 11 69.56 -7.59 1.24
N SER A 12 70.48 -6.64 1.16
CA SER A 12 71.74 -6.70 1.90
C SER A 12 71.41 -6.70 3.39
N ILE A 13 71.61 -7.84 4.06
CA ILE A 13 71.47 -7.99 5.50
C ILE A 13 72.60 -7.16 6.15
N ASN A 14 72.31 -5.90 6.45
CA ASN A 14 73.09 -5.13 7.39
C ASN A 14 72.54 -5.45 8.79
N THR A 15 73.31 -6.21 9.57
CA THR A 15 73.06 -6.43 10.99
C THR A 15 73.35 -5.14 11.76
N SER A 16 72.41 -4.20 11.75
CA SER A 16 72.29 -3.19 12.79
C SER A 16 70.84 -3.20 13.28
N VAL A 17 70.62 -3.77 14.47
CA VAL A 17 69.36 -3.66 15.21
C VAL A 17 69.26 -2.20 15.69
N GLN A 18 68.79 -1.31 14.83
CA GLN A 18 68.33 0.02 15.21
C GLN A 18 66.86 0.15 14.79
N SER A 19 66.03 0.36 15.83
CA SER A 19 64.59 0.68 15.86
C SER A 19 63.57 -0.33 15.32
N SER A 20 63.42 -1.51 15.96
CA SER A 20 62.11 -2.18 15.97
C SER A 20 61.27 -1.58 17.12
N SER A 21 60.37 -0.64 16.80
CA SER A 21 59.39 -0.13 17.78
C SER A 21 58.33 -1.20 18.08
N SER A 22 58.02 -1.41 19.36
CA SER A 22 56.97 -2.31 19.82
C SER A 22 55.57 -1.88 19.35
N ILE A 23 54.66 -2.85 19.26
CA ILE A 23 53.24 -2.64 18.98
C ILE A 23 52.48 -2.76 20.30
N GLU A 24 51.64 -1.78 20.60
CA GLU A 24 50.81 -1.77 21.79
C GLU A 24 49.48 -2.48 21.52
N SER A 25 49.06 -3.36 22.43
CA SER A 25 47.79 -4.07 22.28
C SER A 25 46.61 -3.29 22.86
N HIS A 26 45.48 -3.27 22.16
CA HIS A 26 44.27 -2.56 22.60
C HIS A 26 43.27 -3.47 23.33
N GLN A 27 42.57 -2.92 24.34
CA GLN A 27 41.49 -3.61 25.06
C GLN A 27 40.14 -3.49 24.35
N GLU A 28 39.87 -2.34 23.76
CA GLU A 28 38.64 -2.04 23.03
C GLU A 28 39.00 -1.38 21.70
N TYR A 29 38.36 -1.82 20.62
CA TYR A 29 38.54 -1.22 19.30
C TYR A 29 37.33 -0.37 18.91
N GLU A 30 37.59 0.83 18.39
CA GLU A 30 36.55 1.64 17.76
C GLU A 30 36.16 1.06 16.38
N ILE A 31 37.11 0.38 15.73
CA ILE A 31 36.93 -0.27 14.43
C ILE A 31 36.02 -1.49 14.59
N ALA A 32 34.81 -1.43 14.03
CA ALA A 32 33.77 -2.47 14.18
C ALA A 32 34.21 -3.88 13.75
N ALA A 33 35.08 -4.01 12.73
CA ALA A 33 35.62 -5.30 12.30
C ALA A 33 36.55 -5.95 13.35
N CYS A 34 37.13 -5.16 14.24
CA CYS A 34 38.10 -5.57 15.26
C CYS A 34 37.46 -5.86 16.62
N GLN A 35 36.20 -5.46 16.86
CA GLN A 35 35.49 -5.64 18.13
C GLN A 35 35.34 -7.11 18.60
N ARG A 36 35.57 -8.09 17.71
CA ARG A 36 35.55 -9.53 18.06
C ARG A 36 36.90 -10.06 18.57
N ILE A 37 37.96 -9.26 18.47
CA ILE A 37 39.29 -9.61 18.98
C ILE A 37 39.33 -9.20 20.45
N THR A 38 39.06 -10.14 21.36
CA THR A 38 39.19 -9.92 22.81
C THR A 38 40.63 -10.17 23.25
N SER A 39 41.31 -9.15 23.77
CA SER A 39 42.60 -9.29 24.46
C SER A 39 42.35 -9.53 25.95
N ASN A 40 42.77 -10.68 26.49
CA ASN A 40 42.69 -10.98 27.93
C ASN A 40 43.93 -10.50 28.73
N ASN A 41 44.97 -9.99 28.06
CA ASN A 41 46.22 -9.56 28.69
C ASN A 41 46.41 -8.05 28.58
N HIS A 42 46.82 -7.44 29.69
CA HIS A 42 47.12 -6.01 29.85
C HIS A 42 48.35 -5.60 29.04
N ASN A 43 48.28 -4.45 28.34
CA ASN A 43 49.41 -3.59 27.93
C ASN A 43 50.75 -4.31 27.62
N ASP A 44 50.70 -5.43 26.90
CA ASP A 44 51.90 -6.15 26.52
C ASP A 44 52.37 -5.55 25.19
N GLU A 45 53.46 -4.79 25.25
CA GLU A 45 54.23 -4.43 24.07
C GLU A 45 54.75 -5.70 23.41
N TYR A 46 54.41 -5.93 22.15
CA TYR A 46 54.86 -7.10 21.41
C TYR A 46 55.51 -6.72 20.08
N TYR A 47 56.30 -7.63 19.55
CA TYR A 47 57.00 -7.50 18.28
C TYR A 47 56.45 -8.50 17.26
N ILE A 48 56.60 -8.18 15.98
CA ILE A 48 56.17 -9.03 14.88
C ILE A 48 57.35 -9.48 14.03
N GLY A 49 57.33 -10.75 13.64
CA GLY A 49 58.33 -11.34 12.75
C GLY A 49 57.68 -12.32 11.77
N CYS A 50 58.38 -12.64 10.68
CA CYS A 50 57.90 -13.58 9.66
C CYS A 50 58.61 -14.93 9.76
N GLU A 51 57.89 -15.97 10.18
CA GLU A 51 58.40 -17.35 10.15
C GLU A 51 57.54 -18.19 9.20
N ASN A 52 58.19 -18.88 8.26
CA ASN A 52 57.52 -19.75 7.27
C ASN A 52 56.40 -19.05 6.49
N GLY A 53 56.55 -17.75 6.20
CA GLY A 53 55.57 -16.94 5.48
C GLY A 53 54.34 -16.56 6.30
N ARG A 54 54.37 -16.71 7.64
CA ARG A 54 53.31 -16.29 8.56
C ARG A 54 53.86 -15.27 9.58
N ILE A 55 53.02 -14.29 9.90
CA ILE A 55 53.33 -13.29 10.92
C ILE A 55 53.12 -13.93 12.30
N ASN A 56 54.18 -13.98 13.10
CA ASN A 56 54.19 -14.47 14.48
C ASN A 56 54.44 -13.32 15.46
N TYR A 57 53.98 -13.52 16.71
CA TYR A 57 54.04 -12.56 17.81
C TYR A 57 55.19 -12.94 18.75
N PHE A 58 55.94 -11.95 19.22
CA PHE A 58 57.08 -12.15 20.10
C PHE A 58 57.01 -11.18 21.28
N ASP A 59 57.06 -11.71 22.50
CA ASP A 59 56.87 -10.92 23.73
C ASP A 59 58.09 -10.05 24.09
N ASN A 60 59.24 -10.26 23.44
CA ASN A 60 60.43 -9.43 23.66
C ASN A 60 61.42 -9.47 22.48
N LEU A 61 62.28 -8.45 22.40
CA LEU A 61 63.33 -8.31 21.38
C LEU A 61 64.27 -9.52 21.30
N THR A 62 64.54 -10.18 22.44
CA THR A 62 65.47 -11.32 22.52
C THR A 62 64.89 -12.56 21.81
N SER A 63 63.58 -12.76 21.90
CA SER A 63 62.86 -13.81 21.18
C SER A 63 62.75 -13.50 19.68
N LEU A 64 62.54 -12.23 19.32
CA LEU A 64 62.53 -11.76 17.94
C LEU A 64 63.92 -11.90 17.28
N SER A 65 65.00 -11.51 17.96
CA SER A 65 66.37 -11.52 17.42
C SER A 65 66.90 -12.92 17.09
N LYS A 66 66.26 -13.97 17.63
CA LYS A 66 66.56 -15.38 17.30
C LYS A 66 65.96 -15.81 15.97
N THR A 67 65.07 -15.00 15.40
CA THR A 67 64.43 -15.22 14.10
C THR A 67 65.05 -14.29 13.07
N ALA A 68 65.34 -14.78 11.86
CA ALA A 68 66.05 -14.02 10.82
C ALA A 68 65.19 -12.93 10.13
N SER A 69 63.98 -12.64 10.63
CA SER A 69 62.91 -11.98 9.87
C SER A 69 62.07 -11.01 10.73
N ALA A 70 62.71 -10.13 11.50
CA ALA A 70 62.00 -9.07 12.21
C ALA A 70 61.31 -8.11 11.21
N ILE A 71 60.06 -7.73 11.47
CA ILE A 71 59.35 -6.72 10.66
C ILE A 71 59.32 -5.43 11.47
N GLU A 72 59.82 -4.35 10.88
CA GLU A 72 59.71 -3.02 11.48
C GLU A 72 58.25 -2.54 11.44
N ARG A 73 57.77 -1.97 12.54
CA ARG A 73 56.40 -1.45 12.66
C ARG A 73 56.10 -0.41 11.57
N SER A 74 57.02 0.52 11.32
CA SER A 74 56.90 1.57 10.30
C SER A 74 56.71 0.99 8.90
N ILE A 75 57.46 -0.07 8.55
CA ILE A 75 57.32 -0.79 7.28
C ILE A 75 55.95 -1.46 7.18
N TYR A 76 55.43 -2.00 8.29
CA TYR A 76 54.11 -2.63 8.33
C TYR A 76 52.97 -1.61 8.25
N GLU A 77 53.08 -0.47 8.92
CA GLU A 77 52.16 0.68 8.82
C GLU A 77 52.11 1.20 7.38
N ASP A 78 53.27 1.46 6.77
CA ASP A 78 53.39 1.87 5.37
C ASP A 78 52.72 0.89 4.42
N ASN A 79 52.92 -0.42 4.66
CA ASN A 79 52.30 -1.46 3.84
C ASN A 79 50.77 -1.49 4.04
N ILE A 80 50.26 -1.33 5.27
CA ILE A 80 48.81 -1.22 5.53
C ILE A 80 48.22 -0.03 4.78
N LEU A 81 48.85 1.15 4.86
CA LEU A 81 48.34 2.38 4.23
C LEU A 81 48.36 2.26 2.70
N SER A 82 49.44 1.73 2.12
CA SER A 82 49.52 1.46 0.69
C SER A 82 48.45 0.46 0.23
N GLU A 83 48.27 -0.64 0.95
CA GLU A 83 47.25 -1.64 0.65
C GLU A 83 45.82 -1.09 0.82
N LEU A 84 45.59 -0.25 1.84
CA LEU A 84 44.31 0.42 2.08
C LEU A 84 44.00 1.38 0.94
N LYS A 85 44.98 2.16 0.46
CA LYS A 85 44.84 3.04 -0.71
C LYS A 85 44.48 2.26 -1.97
N GLU A 86 45.23 1.20 -2.28
CA GLU A 86 44.95 0.34 -3.43
C GLU A 86 43.56 -0.32 -3.33
N TYR A 87 43.19 -0.80 -2.14
CA TYR A 87 41.88 -1.35 -1.87
C TYR A 87 40.77 -0.31 -2.09
N THR A 88 40.95 0.91 -1.57
CA THR A 88 40.01 2.02 -1.73
C THR A 88 39.82 2.38 -3.21
N ILE A 89 40.92 2.52 -3.96
CA ILE A 89 40.89 2.79 -5.41
C ILE A 89 40.18 1.65 -6.17
N SER A 90 40.45 0.40 -5.79
CA SER A 90 39.78 -0.77 -6.39
C SER A 90 38.27 -0.75 -6.14
N GLU A 91 37.82 -0.48 -4.91
CA GLU A 91 36.39 -0.38 -4.59
C GLU A 91 35.71 0.79 -5.32
N LEU A 92 36.37 1.94 -5.42
CA LEU A 92 35.87 3.07 -6.21
C LEU A 92 35.76 2.74 -7.70
N LYS A 93 36.74 2.04 -8.29
CA LYS A 93 36.67 1.58 -9.69
C LYS A 93 35.50 0.60 -9.90
N ARG A 94 35.26 -0.31 -8.95
CA ARG A 94 34.09 -1.20 -8.98
C ARG A 94 32.78 -0.42 -8.92
N ASN A 95 32.67 0.55 -8.01
CA ASN A 95 31.49 1.40 -7.88
C ASN A 95 31.24 2.22 -9.15
N LYS A 96 32.28 2.84 -9.72
CA LYS A 96 32.18 3.57 -10.99
C LYS A 96 31.68 2.68 -12.14
N SER A 97 32.24 1.47 -12.28
CA SER A 97 31.80 0.52 -13.30
C SER A 97 30.32 0.11 -13.11
N TYR A 98 29.89 -0.07 -11.86
CA TYR A 98 28.50 -0.34 -11.53
C TYR A 98 27.57 0.83 -11.92
N LEU A 99 27.95 2.07 -11.60
CA LEU A 99 27.19 3.28 -11.98
C LEU A 99 27.11 3.45 -13.51
N GLU A 100 28.20 3.20 -14.23
CA GLU A 100 28.23 3.24 -15.70
C GLU A 100 27.33 2.18 -16.32
N LYS A 101 27.32 0.96 -15.78
CA LYS A 101 26.40 -0.12 -16.21
C LYS A 101 24.95 0.26 -15.95
N LEU A 102 24.63 0.86 -14.80
CA LEU A 102 23.29 1.35 -14.53
C LEU A 102 22.88 2.42 -15.55
N ARG A 103 23.76 3.39 -15.83
CA ARG A 103 23.53 4.43 -16.84
C ARG A 103 23.25 3.83 -18.22
N GLU A 104 24.03 2.83 -18.66
CA GLU A 104 23.79 2.12 -19.92
C GLU A 104 22.40 1.47 -19.94
N CYS A 105 22.03 0.77 -18.86
CA CYS A 105 20.75 0.09 -18.77
C CYS A 105 19.53 1.02 -18.69
N LEU A 106 19.72 2.28 -18.30
CA LEU A 106 18.62 3.26 -18.33
C LEU A 106 18.25 3.69 -19.75
N HIS A 107 19.15 3.53 -20.73
CA HIS A 107 18.94 3.89 -22.13
C HIS A 107 18.76 2.69 -23.07
N ASN A 108 19.09 1.47 -22.62
CA ASN A 108 19.10 0.27 -23.46
C ASN A 108 17.89 -0.64 -23.20
N SER A 109 17.38 -1.31 -24.24
CA SER A 109 16.21 -2.19 -24.21
C SER A 109 16.56 -3.68 -24.07
N ARG A 110 17.80 -4.03 -23.71
CA ARG A 110 18.21 -5.42 -23.48
C ARG A 110 17.38 -6.05 -22.33
N PRO A 111 17.04 -7.36 -22.39
CA PRO A 111 16.21 -8.02 -21.37
C PRO A 111 16.72 -7.85 -19.94
N GLU A 112 18.04 -7.91 -19.74
CA GLU A 112 18.71 -7.69 -18.45
C GLU A 112 18.54 -6.25 -17.91
N CYS A 113 18.49 -5.26 -18.81
CA CYS A 113 18.29 -3.85 -18.45
C CYS A 113 16.83 -3.53 -18.13
N LEU A 114 15.87 -4.24 -18.72
CA LEU A 114 14.44 -4.08 -18.37
C LEU A 114 14.20 -4.38 -16.89
N LYS A 115 14.77 -5.47 -16.37
CA LYS A 115 14.68 -5.83 -14.94
C LYS A 115 15.32 -4.79 -14.02
N ILE A 116 16.46 -4.22 -14.43
CA ILE A 116 17.14 -3.16 -13.68
C ILE A 116 16.28 -1.89 -13.65
N ARG A 117 15.73 -1.49 -14.79
CA ARG A 117 14.84 -0.32 -14.93
C ARG A 117 13.60 -0.46 -14.06
N GLU A 118 12.95 -1.62 -14.09
CA GLU A 118 11.79 -1.92 -13.23
C GLU A 118 12.16 -1.88 -11.74
N THR A 119 13.33 -2.40 -11.38
CA THR A 119 13.84 -2.36 -10.00
C THR A 119 14.09 -0.92 -9.55
N ILE A 120 14.72 -0.08 -10.38
CA ILE A 120 14.94 1.34 -10.10
C ILE A 120 13.60 2.06 -9.92
N LEU A 121 12.67 1.92 -10.88
CA LEU A 121 11.35 2.54 -10.78
C LEU A 121 10.63 2.12 -9.50
N LYS A 122 10.64 0.83 -9.18
CA LYS A 122 10.04 0.31 -7.95
C LYS A 122 10.69 0.90 -6.69
N THR A 123 12.02 0.95 -6.66
CA THR A 123 12.77 1.53 -5.53
C THR A 123 12.47 3.00 -5.35
N ILE A 124 12.50 3.81 -6.41
CA ILE A 124 12.20 5.25 -6.34
C ILE A 124 10.76 5.49 -5.88
N ARG A 125 9.79 4.79 -6.48
CA ARG A 125 8.37 4.90 -6.10
C ARG A 125 8.08 4.49 -4.66
N THR A 126 8.94 3.67 -4.07
CA THR A 126 8.76 3.18 -2.70
C THR A 126 9.53 4.01 -1.67
N GLU A 127 10.80 4.31 -1.94
CA GLU A 127 11.71 4.90 -0.95
C GLU A 127 11.67 6.43 -0.93
N ILE A 128 11.42 7.11 -2.06
CA ILE A 128 11.33 8.58 -2.07
C ILE A 128 10.15 9.10 -1.24
N PRO A 129 8.91 8.59 -1.38
CA PRO A 129 7.81 9.03 -0.52
C PRO A 129 8.10 8.80 0.97
N LYS A 130 8.70 7.66 1.32
CA LYS A 130 9.09 7.35 2.72
C LYS A 130 10.14 8.32 3.23
N LEU A 131 11.19 8.57 2.45
CA LEU A 131 12.26 9.50 2.82
C LEU A 131 11.70 10.91 3.07
N ARG A 132 10.82 11.39 2.17
CA ARG A 132 10.17 12.70 2.30
C ARG A 132 9.28 12.78 3.55
N ALA A 133 8.55 11.70 3.87
CA ALA A 133 7.78 11.61 5.10
C ALA A 133 8.67 11.64 6.35
N THR A 134 9.74 10.83 6.37
CA THR A 134 10.76 10.82 7.44
C THR A 134 11.34 12.22 7.66
N MET A 135 11.80 12.88 6.60
CA MET A 135 12.35 14.24 6.64
C MET A 135 11.38 15.26 7.23
N SER A 136 10.10 15.14 6.87
CA SER A 136 9.05 16.03 7.38
C SER A 136 8.79 15.79 8.86
N MET A 137 8.74 14.52 9.29
CA MET A 137 8.49 14.14 10.69
C MET A 137 9.67 14.40 11.63
N MET A 138 10.91 14.46 11.11
CA MET A 138 12.11 14.85 11.87
C MET A 138 12.01 16.25 12.48
N VAL A 139 11.18 17.12 11.92
CA VAL A 139 10.95 18.50 12.40
C VAL A 139 9.57 18.58 13.04
N PRO A 140 9.42 19.20 14.23
CA PRO A 140 8.09 19.41 14.79
C PRO A 140 7.26 20.31 13.86
N PRO A 141 5.94 20.08 13.76
CA PRO A 141 5.08 21.01 13.05
C PRO A 141 5.12 22.39 13.73
N PRO A 142 4.98 23.49 12.97
CA PRO A 142 4.98 24.84 13.54
C PRO A 142 3.89 24.98 14.61
N ASN A 143 4.26 25.52 15.79
CA ASN A 143 3.31 25.81 16.86
C ASN A 143 2.50 27.06 16.45
N TYR A 144 1.27 26.87 15.95
CA TYR A 144 0.32 27.98 15.81
C TYR A 144 -0.61 28.03 17.02
N GLN A 145 -0.71 29.20 17.64
CA GLN A 145 -1.77 29.51 18.61
C GLN A 145 -3.09 29.72 17.83
N GLY A 146 -3.89 28.66 17.60
CA GLY A 146 -5.19 28.77 16.95
C GLY A 146 -5.82 27.42 16.53
N MET A 147 -7.16 27.37 16.45
CA MET A 147 -7.99 26.17 16.20
C MET A 147 -7.95 25.60 14.75
N MET A 148 -6.84 25.75 14.02
CA MET A 148 -6.68 25.12 12.69
C MET A 148 -5.65 23.98 12.75
N PRO A 149 -5.78 22.93 11.92
CA PRO A 149 -4.94 21.73 12.03
C PRO A 149 -3.46 22.04 11.77
N THR A 150 -2.59 21.47 12.60
CA THR A 150 -1.13 21.56 12.50
C THR A 150 -0.61 20.83 11.26
N LEU A 151 -0.60 21.51 10.11
CA LEU A 151 0.01 20.96 8.90
C LEU A 151 1.54 21.02 8.99
N TYR A 152 2.20 19.93 8.62
CA TYR A 152 3.65 19.92 8.40
C TYR A 152 4.03 20.90 7.28
N ASN A 153 5.21 21.50 7.39
CA ASN A 153 5.69 22.50 6.44
C ASN A 153 5.68 21.96 5.00
N ALA A 154 5.20 22.78 4.06
CA ALA A 154 5.15 22.42 2.65
C ALA A 154 6.55 22.22 2.05
N SER A 155 7.49 23.06 2.49
CA SER A 155 8.89 23.02 2.08
C SER A 155 9.62 21.94 2.85
N ILE A 156 10.19 20.99 2.12
CA ILE A 156 11.15 20.02 2.66
C ILE A 156 12.52 20.40 2.12
N LYS A 157 13.53 20.41 3.00
CA LYS A 157 14.91 20.64 2.60
C LYS A 157 15.71 19.38 2.79
N HIS A 158 16.47 19.02 1.77
CA HIS A 158 17.46 17.96 1.90
C HIS A 158 18.61 18.46 2.78
N LYS A 159 18.67 17.99 4.04
CA LYS A 159 19.69 18.45 5.00
C LYS A 159 21.12 18.26 4.48
N PHE A 160 21.33 17.17 3.73
CA PHE A 160 22.63 16.86 3.11
C PHE A 160 23.04 17.96 2.11
N GLN A 161 22.26 18.20 1.05
CA GLN A 161 22.65 19.14 -0.02
C GLN A 161 22.29 20.60 0.24
N ASN A 162 21.60 20.89 1.35
CA ASN A 162 20.91 22.17 1.55
C ASN A 162 20.04 22.56 0.34
N LYS A 163 19.48 21.55 -0.35
CA LYS A 163 18.67 21.70 -1.55
C LYS A 163 17.20 21.68 -1.17
N ASP A 164 16.46 22.68 -1.61
CA ASP A 164 15.00 22.67 -1.52
C ASP A 164 14.47 21.58 -2.45
N LEU A 165 13.64 20.68 -1.92
CA LEU A 165 12.97 19.65 -2.71
C LEU A 165 11.61 20.16 -3.18
N LYS A 166 11.04 19.52 -4.21
CA LYS A 166 9.63 19.69 -4.58
C LYS A 166 8.75 19.66 -3.32
N SER A 167 7.96 20.70 -3.11
CA SER A 167 7.07 20.83 -1.95
C SER A 167 6.13 19.63 -1.81
N LEU A 168 5.79 19.30 -0.56
CA LEU A 168 4.76 18.30 -0.25
C LEU A 168 3.42 18.72 -0.87
N THR A 169 2.82 17.78 -1.58
CA THR A 169 1.42 17.85 -2.01
C THR A 169 0.49 17.82 -0.80
N LYS A 170 -0.78 18.19 -1.02
CA LYS A 170 -1.81 18.12 0.02
C LYS A 170 -1.97 16.70 0.56
N ASP A 171 -1.95 15.70 -0.31
CA ASP A 171 -2.13 14.30 0.07
C ASP A 171 -0.94 13.76 0.86
N GLU A 172 0.30 14.13 0.49
CA GLU A 172 1.49 13.78 1.29
C GLU A 172 1.39 14.36 2.70
N LYS A 173 1.00 15.64 2.84
CA LYS A 173 0.84 16.27 4.16
C LYS A 173 -0.19 15.55 5.03
N LEU A 174 -1.34 15.22 4.44
CA LEU A 174 -2.41 14.49 5.14
C LEU A 174 -1.94 13.13 5.63
N LYS A 175 -1.20 12.38 4.79
CA LYS A 175 -0.63 11.07 5.17
C LYS A 175 0.39 11.20 6.29
N ILE A 176 1.30 12.18 6.20
CA ILE A 176 2.32 12.44 7.22
C ILE A 176 1.68 12.85 8.54
N GLU A 177 0.66 13.70 8.50
CA GLU A 177 -0.10 14.11 9.68
C GLU A 177 -0.84 12.92 10.31
N GLU A 178 -1.47 12.08 9.50
CA GLU A 178 -2.15 10.90 9.96
C GLU A 178 -1.21 9.91 10.66
N GLU A 179 -0.03 9.68 10.09
CA GLU A 179 1.02 8.84 10.66
C GLU A 179 1.59 9.42 11.96
N ALA A 180 1.90 10.72 11.99
CA ALA A 180 2.34 11.40 13.20
C ALA A 180 1.29 11.34 14.32
N ASN A 181 0.01 11.49 13.99
CA ASN A 181 -1.09 11.34 14.94
C ASN A 181 -1.24 9.90 15.45
N ALA A 182 -0.98 8.90 14.60
CA ALA A 182 -0.93 7.50 15.01
C ALA A 182 0.21 7.22 16.00
N ILE A 183 1.39 7.77 15.76
CA ILE A 183 2.55 7.64 16.67
C ILE A 183 2.29 8.37 18.00
N LYS A 184 1.75 9.60 17.94
CA LYS A 184 1.36 10.35 19.14
C LYS A 184 0.32 9.58 19.96
N TYR A 185 -0.68 9.00 19.28
CA TYR A 185 -1.69 8.15 19.91
C TYR A 185 -1.06 6.92 20.56
N HIS A 186 -0.14 6.23 19.87
CA HIS A 186 0.59 5.11 20.43
C HIS A 186 1.32 5.49 21.72
N PHE A 187 2.09 6.59 21.73
CA PHE A 187 2.77 7.06 22.94
C PHE A 187 1.80 7.46 24.06
N THR A 188 0.62 7.96 23.71
CA THR A 188 -0.45 8.27 24.66
C THR A 188 -0.97 6.99 25.30
N GLN A 189 -1.23 5.95 24.50
CA GLN A 189 -1.66 4.65 24.99
C GLN A 189 -0.58 3.94 25.82
N SER A 190 0.70 4.05 25.45
CA SER A 190 1.81 3.56 26.28
C SER A 190 1.83 4.24 27.63
N TRP A 191 1.65 5.57 27.68
CA TRP A 191 1.59 6.30 28.93
C TRP A 191 0.39 5.85 29.78
N PHE A 192 -0.79 5.70 29.19
CA PHE A 192 -1.95 5.19 29.93
C PHE A 192 -1.68 3.80 30.50
N LYS A 193 -1.16 2.87 29.70
CA LYS A 193 -0.81 1.51 30.15
C LYS A 193 0.17 1.50 31.31
N GLU A 194 1.22 2.32 31.24
CA GLU A 194 2.22 2.47 32.32
C GLU A 194 1.64 3.03 33.63
N ASN A 195 0.51 3.73 33.56
CA ASN A 195 -0.09 4.45 34.70
C ASN A 195 -1.43 3.85 35.17
N ALA A 196 -2.06 2.94 34.42
CA ALA A 196 -3.40 2.44 34.69
C ALA A 196 -3.52 1.81 36.09
N ASP A 197 -2.56 0.96 36.48
CA ASP A 197 -2.58 0.27 37.77
C ASP A 197 -2.46 1.22 38.97
N LYS A 198 -1.82 2.38 38.78
CA LYS A 198 -1.55 3.37 39.83
C LYS A 198 -2.55 4.52 39.82
N ASN A 199 -3.38 4.60 38.78
CA ASN A 199 -4.26 5.73 38.57
C ASN A 199 -5.69 5.27 38.29
N LYS A 200 -6.52 5.35 39.32
CA LYS A 200 -7.96 5.02 39.25
C LYS A 200 -8.74 5.87 38.25
N CYS A 201 -8.16 6.96 37.73
CA CYS A 201 -8.75 7.77 36.67
C CYS A 201 -8.60 7.17 35.27
N ILE A 202 -7.86 6.08 35.09
CA ILE A 202 -7.62 5.46 33.79
C ILE A 202 -8.40 4.16 33.73
N GLU A 203 -9.18 3.97 32.68
CA GLU A 203 -9.85 2.70 32.39
C GLU A 203 -9.35 2.10 31.07
N GLN A 204 -9.29 0.78 31.04
CA GLN A 204 -9.01 0.02 29.82
C GLN A 204 -10.30 -0.17 29.04
N ILE A 205 -10.28 0.17 27.75
CA ILE A 205 -11.46 0.05 26.88
C ILE A 205 -11.28 -1.03 25.80
N SER A 206 -10.04 -1.40 25.47
CA SER A 206 -9.68 -2.52 24.61
C SER A 206 -8.30 -3.08 25.01
N PRO A 207 -7.84 -4.21 24.44
CA PRO A 207 -6.50 -4.75 24.73
C PRO A 207 -5.35 -3.78 24.48
N THR A 208 -5.53 -2.79 23.61
CA THR A 208 -4.49 -1.82 23.24
C THR A 208 -4.87 -0.37 23.53
N SER A 209 -6.05 -0.12 24.12
CA SER A 209 -6.57 1.23 24.31
C SER A 209 -7.10 1.45 25.72
N TYR A 210 -6.79 2.62 26.21
CA TYR A 210 -7.13 3.17 27.50
C TYR A 210 -7.64 4.60 27.30
N ARG A 211 -8.36 5.11 28.28
CA ARG A 211 -8.77 6.52 28.36
C ARG A 211 -8.93 6.97 29.80
N PHE A 212 -9.08 8.26 30.00
CA PHE A 212 -9.56 8.78 31.27
C PHE A 212 -11.05 8.45 31.46
N ILE A 213 -11.42 8.11 32.69
CA ILE A 213 -12.83 7.90 33.06
C ILE A 213 -13.57 9.23 32.89
N PRO A 214 -14.69 9.27 32.12
CA PRO A 214 -15.49 10.47 31.97
C PRO A 214 -16.04 10.96 33.32
N SER A 215 -15.89 12.24 33.62
CA SER A 215 -16.42 12.88 34.84
C SER A 215 -17.32 14.06 34.47
N LYS A 216 -18.46 14.20 35.16
CA LYS A 216 -19.39 15.32 35.02
C LYS A 216 -19.05 16.51 35.94
N GLY A 217 -18.00 16.40 36.76
CA GLY A 217 -17.58 17.44 37.71
C GLY A 217 -16.70 18.53 37.08
N ARG A 218 -16.52 19.65 37.79
CA ARG A 218 -15.66 20.77 37.37
C ARG A 218 -14.18 20.40 37.24
N TYR A 219 -13.73 19.38 37.96
CA TYR A 219 -12.39 18.80 37.86
C TYR A 219 -12.50 17.40 37.26
N THR A 220 -12.13 17.26 36.00
CA THR A 220 -12.10 15.96 35.32
C THR A 220 -10.74 15.28 35.53
N CYS A 221 -10.74 13.95 35.59
CA CYS A 221 -9.52 13.15 35.60
C CYS A 221 -8.54 13.56 34.48
N GLU A 222 -9.08 13.86 33.31
CA GLU A 222 -8.33 14.39 32.18
C GLU A 222 -7.64 15.72 32.53
N SER A 223 -8.39 16.73 33.00
CA SER A 223 -7.83 18.06 33.32
C SER A 223 -6.67 18.00 34.32
N PHE A 224 -6.73 17.11 35.30
CA PHE A 224 -5.69 16.97 36.33
C PHE A 224 -4.41 16.31 35.80
N HIS A 225 -4.53 15.31 34.90
CA HIS A 225 -3.39 14.55 34.39
C HIS A 225 -2.87 15.03 33.03
N GLN A 226 -3.59 15.91 32.34
CA GLN A 226 -3.29 16.31 30.96
C GLN A 226 -1.89 16.89 30.77
N ASN A 227 -1.43 17.70 31.72
CA ASN A 227 -0.08 18.29 31.66
C ASN A 227 1.02 17.23 31.77
N LYS A 228 0.84 16.22 32.65
CA LYS A 228 1.78 15.12 32.82
C LYS A 228 1.83 14.24 31.57
N LEU A 229 0.66 13.88 31.03
CA LEU A 229 0.54 13.13 29.79
C LEU A 229 1.19 13.87 28.62
N THR A 230 0.86 15.16 28.44
CA THR A 230 1.40 15.98 27.34
C THR A 230 2.92 16.09 27.42
N LYS A 231 3.49 16.30 28.61
CA LYS A 231 4.95 16.34 28.81
C LYS A 231 5.60 14.99 28.46
N ALA A 232 5.03 13.88 28.92
CA ALA A 232 5.55 12.54 28.64
C ALA A 232 5.51 12.20 27.13
N VAL A 233 4.39 12.48 26.46
CA VAL A 233 4.24 12.26 25.01
C VAL A 233 5.17 13.16 24.22
N LYS A 234 5.33 14.44 24.60
CA LYS A 234 6.30 15.36 23.98
C LYS A 234 7.73 14.82 24.05
N ASN A 235 8.13 14.28 25.20
CA ASN A 235 9.45 13.68 25.38
C ASN A 235 9.64 12.41 24.50
N LYS A 236 8.65 11.51 24.46
CA LYS A 236 8.68 10.32 23.58
C LYS A 236 8.74 10.70 22.09
N MET A 237 7.94 11.70 21.67
CA MET A 237 8.01 12.25 20.31
C MET A 237 9.38 12.85 19.98
N SER A 238 10.03 13.55 20.92
CA SER A 238 11.38 14.07 20.70
C SER A 238 12.38 12.95 20.44
N LYS A 239 12.38 11.91 21.28
CA LYS A 239 13.26 10.74 21.10
C LYS A 239 13.01 10.03 19.77
N TYR A 240 11.74 9.89 19.37
CA TYR A 240 11.39 9.29 18.08
C TYR A 240 11.90 10.11 16.88
N ARG A 241 11.85 11.45 16.96
CA ARG A 241 12.44 12.29 15.92
C ARG A 241 13.95 12.11 15.81
N ASP A 242 14.65 11.88 16.92
CA ASP A 242 16.09 11.60 16.90
C ASP A 242 16.40 10.22 16.30
N GLN A 243 15.52 9.23 16.49
CA GLN A 243 15.57 7.96 15.78
C GLN A 243 15.36 8.15 14.26
N LEU A 244 14.35 8.92 13.85
CA LEU A 244 14.12 9.23 12.43
C LEU A 244 15.32 9.93 11.77
N LYS A 245 16.03 10.79 12.50
CA LYS A 245 17.29 11.38 11.99
C LYS A 245 18.32 10.29 11.71
N SER A 246 18.51 9.36 12.65
CA SER A 246 19.43 8.24 12.49
C SER A 246 19.06 7.36 11.30
N GLU A 247 17.77 7.02 11.15
CA GLU A 247 17.26 6.24 10.01
C GLU A 247 17.43 6.96 8.68
N TYR A 248 17.21 8.28 8.64
CA TYR A 248 17.47 9.11 7.47
C TYR A 248 18.95 9.01 7.04
N HIS A 249 19.90 9.14 7.98
CA HIS A 249 21.33 9.00 7.65
C HIS A 249 21.70 7.60 7.16
N GLU A 250 21.16 6.56 7.80
CA GLU A 250 21.41 5.17 7.41
C GLU A 250 20.87 4.89 5.99
N LYS A 251 19.67 5.36 5.67
CA LYS A 251 19.07 5.23 4.33
C LYS A 251 19.92 5.89 3.25
N LEU A 252 20.40 7.11 3.52
CA LEU A 252 21.25 7.83 2.58
C LEU A 252 22.63 7.17 2.40
N ALA A 253 23.21 6.62 3.47
CA ALA A 253 24.48 5.91 3.39
C ALA A 253 24.38 4.62 2.54
N LYS A 254 23.26 3.89 2.63
CA LYS A 254 23.02 2.69 1.82
C LYS A 254 22.71 3.00 0.35
N ASN A 255 22.18 4.18 0.07
CA ASN A 255 21.81 4.58 -1.28
C ASN A 255 22.01 6.09 -1.51
N PRO A 256 23.23 6.51 -1.89
CA PRO A 256 23.55 7.92 -2.12
C PRO A 256 22.69 8.59 -3.20
N ILE A 257 22.14 7.81 -4.15
CA ILE A 257 21.24 8.33 -5.20
C ILE A 257 20.06 9.10 -4.56
N LEU A 258 19.52 8.60 -3.45
CA LEU A 258 18.39 9.22 -2.77
C LEU A 258 18.71 10.63 -2.25
N ALA A 259 19.98 10.93 -1.96
CA ALA A 259 20.39 12.25 -1.48
C ALA A 259 20.34 13.35 -2.57
N HIS A 260 20.25 12.96 -3.84
CA HIS A 260 20.34 13.86 -4.99
C HIS A 260 19.03 13.95 -5.80
N ILE A 261 18.11 13.00 -5.60
CA ILE A 261 16.85 12.95 -6.33
C ILE A 261 15.89 14.03 -5.82
N ASP A 262 15.34 14.78 -6.76
CA ASP A 262 14.26 15.75 -6.50
C ASP A 262 12.95 15.32 -7.17
N LEU A 263 12.40 14.22 -6.66
CA LEU A 263 11.13 13.64 -7.10
C LEU A 263 10.18 13.48 -5.92
N ARG A 264 8.89 13.30 -6.23
CA ARG A 264 7.84 12.90 -5.28
C ARG A 264 7.67 11.39 -5.24
N GLY A 265 8.03 10.69 -6.32
CA GLY A 265 7.86 9.25 -6.49
C GLY A 265 6.56 8.85 -7.18
N ASN A 266 5.71 9.80 -7.59
CA ASN A 266 4.49 9.56 -8.36
C ASN A 266 4.56 10.07 -9.80
N GLU A 267 5.72 10.58 -10.21
CA GLU A 267 5.99 11.01 -11.57
C GLU A 267 5.93 9.84 -12.57
N ASP A 268 5.81 10.19 -13.85
CA ASP A 268 5.82 9.21 -14.93
C ASP A 268 7.18 8.49 -15.01
N ASN A 269 7.19 7.31 -15.66
CA ASN A 269 8.41 6.51 -15.75
C ASN A 269 9.56 7.26 -16.44
N LYS A 270 9.26 8.12 -17.42
CA LYS A 270 10.28 8.83 -18.20
C LYS A 270 10.94 9.91 -17.36
N GLU A 271 10.17 10.68 -16.60
CA GLU A 271 10.69 11.70 -15.67
C GLU A 271 11.56 11.06 -14.59
N ILE A 272 11.10 9.96 -13.97
CA ILE A 272 11.89 9.24 -12.96
C ILE A 272 13.24 8.78 -13.52
N LEU A 273 13.23 8.12 -14.68
CA LEU A 273 14.46 7.58 -15.26
C LEU A 273 15.43 8.68 -15.71
N ASN A 274 14.92 9.80 -16.22
CA ASN A 274 15.74 10.95 -16.60
C ASN A 274 16.46 11.56 -15.39
N GLU A 275 15.75 11.78 -14.28
CA GLU A 275 16.37 12.35 -13.06
C GLU A 275 17.37 11.36 -12.45
N VAL A 276 17.04 10.06 -12.41
CA VAL A 276 17.99 9.03 -11.94
C VAL A 276 19.25 8.99 -12.82
N THR A 277 19.10 9.09 -14.14
CA THR A 277 20.25 9.12 -15.08
C THR A 277 21.17 10.31 -14.80
N LYS A 278 20.60 11.49 -14.57
CA LYS A 278 21.34 12.71 -14.21
C LYS A 278 22.11 12.52 -12.90
N VAL A 279 21.46 11.95 -11.89
CA VAL A 279 22.08 11.67 -10.59
C VAL A 279 23.21 10.66 -10.72
N ILE A 280 22.99 9.53 -11.41
CA ILE A 280 24.02 8.50 -11.62
C ILE A 280 25.23 9.07 -12.36
N SER A 281 25.00 9.91 -13.38
CA SER A 281 26.09 10.56 -14.11
C SER A 281 26.92 11.47 -13.19
N LYS A 282 26.26 12.23 -12.32
CA LYS A 282 26.93 13.06 -11.31
C LYS A 282 27.74 12.21 -10.31
N LEU A 283 27.15 11.14 -9.78
CA LEU A 283 27.84 10.25 -8.83
C LEU A 283 29.04 9.53 -9.47
N SER A 284 28.92 9.12 -10.74
CA SER A 284 30.02 8.51 -11.49
C SER A 284 31.18 9.48 -11.69
N GLU A 285 30.89 10.74 -12.02
CA GLU A 285 31.91 11.79 -12.14
C GLU A 285 32.59 12.08 -10.79
N GLN A 286 31.82 12.17 -9.72
CA GLN A 286 32.36 12.34 -8.36
C GLN A 286 33.20 11.14 -7.93
N THR A 287 32.79 9.91 -8.28
CA THR A 287 33.59 8.72 -8.02
C THR A 287 34.91 8.76 -8.78
N LYS A 288 34.90 9.25 -10.03
CA LYS A 288 36.13 9.47 -10.81
C LYS A 288 37.04 10.50 -10.16
N GLN A 289 36.49 11.63 -9.72
CA GLN A 289 37.24 12.66 -8.99
C GLN A 289 37.90 12.09 -7.72
N SER A 290 37.19 11.24 -6.96
CA SER A 290 37.79 10.54 -5.81
C SER A 290 38.96 9.64 -6.23
N ILE A 291 38.83 8.89 -7.33
CA ILE A 291 39.91 8.03 -7.86
C ILE A 291 41.12 8.86 -8.27
N ASP A 292 40.89 9.94 -9.02
CA ASP A 292 41.95 10.80 -9.54
C ASP A 292 42.69 11.48 -8.37
N LYS A 293 41.95 11.98 -7.37
CA LYS A 293 42.51 12.54 -6.14
C LYS A 293 43.37 11.52 -5.40
N LEU A 294 42.86 10.32 -5.13
CA LEU A 294 43.62 9.26 -4.43
C LEU A 294 44.84 8.79 -5.21
N THR A 295 44.80 8.81 -6.54
CA THR A 295 45.93 8.40 -7.38
C THR A 295 47.05 9.45 -7.37
N GLN A 296 46.69 10.73 -7.22
CA GLN A 296 47.62 11.86 -7.18
C GLN A 296 48.07 12.24 -5.76
N GLN A 297 47.47 11.63 -4.73
CA GLN A 297 47.74 11.92 -3.33
C GLN A 297 49.13 11.43 -2.90
N ASP A 298 49.86 12.28 -2.19
CA ASP A 298 51.20 11.99 -1.66
C ASP A 298 51.15 10.90 -0.58
N LYS A 299 52.26 10.16 -0.42
CA LYS A 299 52.34 9.02 0.52
C LYS A 299 52.09 9.44 1.97
N GLU A 300 52.50 10.66 2.34
CA GLU A 300 52.32 11.21 3.70
C GLU A 300 50.83 11.41 4.04
N ASP A 301 49.97 11.62 3.04
CA ASP A 301 48.55 11.82 3.25
C ASP A 301 47.77 10.49 3.34
N ASP A 302 48.38 9.34 3.03
CA ASP A 302 47.67 8.05 2.97
C ASP A 302 47.07 7.65 4.34
N VAL A 303 47.65 8.15 5.44
CA VAL A 303 47.12 7.95 6.80
C VAL A 303 45.70 8.49 6.96
N THR A 304 45.31 9.52 6.22
CA THR A 304 43.95 10.11 6.27
C THR A 304 42.86 9.11 5.86
N LEU A 305 43.20 8.06 5.09
CA LEU A 305 42.27 7.02 4.67
C LEU A 305 41.74 6.17 5.83
N ILE A 306 42.48 6.10 6.93
CA ILE A 306 42.09 5.38 8.15
C ILE A 306 40.80 5.97 8.76
N ARG A 307 40.48 7.25 8.49
CA ARG A 307 39.22 7.87 8.93
C ARG A 307 37.97 7.35 8.19
N ASN A 308 38.13 6.69 7.04
CA ASN A 308 37.01 6.15 6.27
C ASN A 308 36.53 4.82 6.85
N ASP A 309 35.78 4.89 7.96
CA ASP A 309 35.36 3.71 8.74
C ASP A 309 34.74 2.59 7.87
N ASN A 310 33.93 2.92 6.86
CA ASN A 310 33.31 1.91 6.00
C ASN A 310 34.35 1.13 5.18
N ILE A 311 35.33 1.84 4.63
CA ILE A 311 36.38 1.28 3.80
C ILE A 311 37.40 0.54 4.65
N LEU A 312 37.83 1.12 5.77
CA LEU A 312 38.72 0.47 6.71
C LEU A 312 38.12 -0.84 7.25
N ASN A 313 36.85 -0.82 7.65
CA ASN A 313 36.15 -2.03 8.08
C ASN A 313 36.04 -3.08 6.97
N SER A 314 35.80 -2.66 5.73
CA SER A 314 35.70 -3.57 4.58
C SER A 314 37.06 -4.16 4.21
N PHE A 315 38.12 -3.35 4.25
CA PHE A 315 39.51 -3.76 4.07
C PHE A 315 39.92 -4.81 5.10
N ILE A 316 39.72 -4.53 6.40
CA ILE A 316 40.07 -5.47 7.49
C ILE A 316 39.26 -6.76 7.39
N LYS A 317 37.97 -6.69 7.05
CA LYS A 317 37.16 -7.90 6.80
C LYS A 317 37.65 -8.70 5.61
N ASN A 318 38.10 -8.04 4.54
CA ASN A 318 38.61 -8.70 3.34
C ASN A 318 39.95 -9.40 3.59
N ARG A 319 40.84 -8.75 4.35
CA ARG A 319 42.13 -9.30 4.79
C ARG A 319 42.00 -10.40 5.85
N GLY A 320 40.94 -10.34 6.66
CA GLY A 320 40.77 -11.15 7.86
C GLY A 320 41.29 -10.38 9.08
N ALA A 321 40.43 -10.13 10.05
CA ALA A 321 40.78 -9.37 11.25
C ALA A 321 41.80 -10.15 12.10
N THR A 322 43.05 -9.69 12.12
CA THR A 322 44.12 -10.19 12.98
C THR A 322 44.43 -9.18 14.08
N LYS A 323 45.01 -9.64 15.20
CA LYS A 323 45.38 -8.75 16.32
C LYS A 323 46.33 -7.63 15.85
N VAL A 324 47.39 -7.97 15.11
CA VAL A 324 48.35 -6.99 14.55
C VAL A 324 47.68 -5.94 13.67
N LEU A 325 46.82 -6.39 12.73
CA LEU A 325 46.14 -5.47 11.81
C LEU A 325 45.21 -4.52 12.57
N CYS A 326 44.51 -5.02 13.58
CA CYS A 326 43.58 -4.23 14.38
C CYS A 326 44.30 -3.26 15.33
N ASP A 327 45.35 -3.70 16.02
CA ASP A 327 46.16 -2.85 16.91
C ASP A 327 46.80 -1.70 16.12
N ILE A 328 47.47 -2.01 15.01
CA ILE A 328 48.12 -0.98 14.19
C ILE A 328 47.10 -0.07 13.49
N SER A 329 45.97 -0.59 13.01
CA SER A 329 44.92 0.26 12.43
C SER A 329 44.26 1.16 13.48
N GLN A 330 44.13 0.71 14.73
CA GLN A 330 43.61 1.53 15.83
C GLN A 330 44.63 2.60 16.23
N ASP A 331 45.92 2.25 16.32
CA ASP A 331 46.99 3.23 16.57
C ASP A 331 47.04 4.32 15.50
N LEU A 332 47.02 3.94 14.21
CA LEU A 332 46.98 4.89 13.10
C LEU A 332 45.72 5.78 13.18
N LYS A 333 44.58 5.23 13.61
CA LYS A 333 43.33 5.98 13.77
C LYS A 333 43.42 6.98 14.90
N ASP A 334 43.92 6.55 16.05
CA ASP A 334 44.06 7.39 17.24
C ASP A 334 45.09 8.51 17.01
N GLN A 335 46.20 8.20 16.34
CA GLN A 335 47.19 9.20 15.92
C GLN A 335 46.61 10.24 14.98
N GLU A 336 45.83 9.80 13.99
CA GLU A 336 45.26 10.70 12.99
C GLU A 336 44.12 11.54 13.57
N ASP A 337 43.28 10.98 14.45
CA ASP A 337 42.28 11.74 15.20
C ASP A 337 42.96 12.75 16.15
N PHE A 338 44.08 12.40 16.76
CA PHE A 338 44.88 13.32 17.58
C PHE A 338 45.55 14.43 16.75
N ASN A 339 46.11 14.11 15.58
CA ASN A 339 46.67 15.09 14.64
C ASN A 339 45.60 16.09 14.18
N GLU A 340 44.36 15.63 14.00
CA GLU A 340 43.25 16.51 13.69
C GLU A 340 42.95 17.46 14.82
N ILE A 341 42.78 16.92 16.04
CA ILE A 341 42.54 17.71 17.24
C ILE A 341 43.66 18.71 17.43
N LYS A 342 44.92 18.33 17.18
CA LYS A 342 46.08 19.21 17.26
C LYS A 342 46.03 20.31 16.20
N THR A 343 45.63 19.99 14.98
CA THR A 343 45.46 20.97 13.88
C THR A 343 44.33 21.95 14.22
N ASP A 344 43.23 21.47 14.76
CA ASP A 344 42.08 22.28 15.16
C ASP A 344 42.38 23.13 16.40
N LEU A 345 43.14 22.59 17.36
CA LEU A 345 43.63 23.30 18.54
C LEU A 345 44.75 24.29 18.17
N ALA A 346 45.55 24.00 17.15
CA ALA A 346 46.56 24.91 16.60
C ALA A 346 45.92 26.00 15.74
N LEU A 347 44.83 25.74 15.02
CA LEU A 347 44.03 26.75 14.33
C LEU A 347 43.30 27.66 15.34
N ALA A 348 42.66 27.07 16.36
CA ALA A 348 42.07 27.81 17.48
C ALA A 348 43.13 28.57 18.28
N GLY A 349 44.29 27.96 18.50
CA GLY A 349 45.44 28.54 19.19
C GLY A 349 46.12 29.63 18.36
N ALA A 350 46.24 29.49 17.04
CA ALA A 350 46.77 30.52 16.15
C ALA A 350 45.80 31.69 16.00
N ALA A 351 44.48 31.45 16.04
CA ALA A 351 43.48 32.50 16.13
C ALA A 351 43.57 33.24 17.49
N LEU A 352 43.76 32.52 18.60
CA LEU A 352 43.92 33.09 19.95
C LEU A 352 45.26 33.81 20.16
N ILE A 353 46.37 33.25 19.66
CA ILE A 353 47.74 33.78 19.78
C ILE A 353 47.98 34.87 18.74
N GLY A 354 47.46 34.73 17.52
CA GLY A 354 47.48 35.76 16.48
C GLY A 354 46.69 37.01 16.89
N GLY A 355 45.52 36.81 17.54
CA GLY A 355 44.77 37.89 18.18
C GLY A 355 45.47 38.47 19.42
N GLY A 356 46.09 37.62 20.24
CA GLY A 356 46.78 38.02 21.48
C GLY A 356 48.11 38.74 21.29
N ILE A 357 48.91 38.38 20.28
CA ILE A 357 50.23 39.00 20.01
C ILE A 357 50.08 40.28 19.20
N CYS A 358 49.09 40.37 18.29
CA CYS A 358 48.81 41.60 17.54
C CYS A 358 48.16 42.69 18.42
N ALA A 359 47.41 42.32 19.46
CA ALA A 359 46.88 43.27 20.43
C ALA A 359 47.98 43.99 21.25
N PHE A 360 49.19 43.43 21.32
CA PHE A 360 50.26 43.95 22.18
C PHE A 360 51.50 44.51 21.45
N THR A 361 51.73 44.28 20.15
CA THR A 361 53.05 44.62 19.55
C THR A 361 53.12 45.37 18.20
N ALA A 362 52.06 45.58 17.42
CA ALA A 362 52.14 46.46 16.24
C ALA A 362 50.74 46.87 15.73
N GLY A 363 50.59 48.14 15.32
CA GLY A 363 49.30 48.78 15.00
C GLY A 363 48.43 48.14 13.91
N VAL A 364 47.25 48.74 13.69
CA VAL A 364 46.08 48.33 12.88
C VAL A 364 46.35 47.57 11.56
N GLY A 365 47.52 47.74 10.92
CA GLY A 365 47.94 46.95 9.76
C GLY A 365 48.20 45.45 10.05
N CYS A 366 48.58 45.08 11.27
CA CYS A 366 48.79 43.68 11.68
C CYS A 366 47.46 42.93 11.89
N ILE A 367 46.43 43.65 12.35
CA ILE A 367 45.07 43.14 12.65
C ILE A 367 44.36 42.66 11.38
N ILE A 368 44.58 43.36 10.26
CA ILE A 368 44.01 42.99 8.95
C ILE A 368 44.82 41.85 8.30
N GLY A 369 46.14 41.85 8.45
CA GLY A 369 47.02 40.85 7.83
C GLY A 369 46.96 39.47 8.47
N VAL A 370 46.89 39.38 9.80
CA VAL A 370 46.87 38.10 10.53
C VAL A 370 45.45 37.55 10.64
N GLY A 371 44.44 38.40 10.89
CA GLY A 371 43.02 37.99 10.95
C GLY A 371 42.52 37.44 9.62
N ILE A 372 42.79 38.13 8.50
CA ILE A 372 42.39 37.64 7.17
C ILE A 372 43.15 36.36 6.81
N ALA A 373 44.44 36.24 7.11
CA ALA A 373 45.21 35.04 6.79
C ALA A 373 44.74 33.82 7.61
N SER A 374 44.54 33.94 8.93
CA SER A 374 44.07 32.82 9.76
C SER A 374 42.59 32.47 9.53
N GLU A 375 41.73 33.45 9.25
CA GLU A 375 40.31 33.21 8.94
C GLU A 375 40.14 32.61 7.54
N THR A 376 40.91 33.07 6.54
CA THR A 376 40.88 32.46 5.20
C THR A 376 41.48 31.06 5.20
N ILE A 377 42.55 30.80 5.96
CA ILE A 377 43.12 29.45 6.11
C ILE A 377 42.15 28.53 6.86
N GLY A 378 41.55 28.98 7.97
CA GLY A 378 40.56 28.20 8.72
C GLY A 378 39.28 27.90 7.93
N ILE A 379 38.72 28.89 7.23
CA ILE A 379 37.56 28.72 6.34
C ILE A 379 37.94 27.83 5.15
N SER A 380 39.12 28.00 4.54
CA SER A 380 39.57 27.17 3.43
C SER A 380 39.80 25.72 3.87
N ILE A 381 40.37 25.47 5.05
CA ILE A 381 40.57 24.12 5.57
C ILE A 381 39.22 23.48 5.91
N ALA A 382 38.31 24.19 6.58
CA ALA A 382 36.98 23.67 6.89
C ALA A 382 36.13 23.44 5.63
N GLN A 383 36.26 24.31 4.62
CA GLN A 383 35.62 24.16 3.32
C GLN A 383 36.20 22.98 2.53
N ASN A 384 37.53 22.83 2.48
CA ASN A 384 38.19 21.69 1.83
C ASN A 384 37.80 20.37 2.51
N ARG A 385 37.79 20.31 3.85
CA ARG A 385 37.32 19.13 4.60
C ARG A 385 35.85 18.82 4.32
N TYR A 386 35.00 19.84 4.19
CA TYR A 386 33.60 19.66 3.80
C TYR A 386 33.45 19.15 2.37
N GLU A 387 34.21 19.69 1.42
CA GLU A 387 34.22 19.25 0.02
C GLU A 387 34.73 17.82 -0.11
N ASP A 388 35.76 17.45 0.65
CA ASP A 388 36.31 16.11 0.73
C ASP A 388 35.33 15.12 1.33
N ALA A 389 34.64 15.49 2.40
CA ALA A 389 33.57 14.68 2.96
C ALA A 389 32.38 14.53 1.99
N ALA A 390 32.06 15.58 1.21
CA ALA A 390 31.04 15.53 0.17
C ALA A 390 31.43 14.54 -0.93
N LEU A 391 32.66 14.64 -1.42
CA LEU A 391 33.22 13.80 -2.46
C LEU A 391 33.29 12.34 -2.02
N ALA A 392 33.78 12.10 -0.80
CA ALA A 392 33.84 10.78 -0.17
C ALA A 392 32.43 10.18 -0.02
N PHE A 393 31.42 10.96 0.39
CA PHE A 393 30.07 10.42 0.57
C PHE A 393 29.46 10.02 -0.78
N ASN A 394 29.58 10.91 -1.78
CA ASN A 394 29.02 10.68 -3.11
C ASN A 394 29.66 9.50 -3.83
N SER A 395 30.90 9.17 -3.48
CA SER A 395 31.64 8.02 -4.00
C SER A 395 31.45 6.74 -3.17
N GLY A 396 30.70 6.82 -2.06
CA GLY A 396 30.37 5.68 -1.19
C GLY A 396 31.43 5.34 -0.13
N LEU A 397 32.41 6.22 0.10
CA LEU A 397 33.53 6.00 1.03
C LEU A 397 33.18 6.30 2.49
N THR A 398 32.31 7.29 2.73
CA THR A 398 31.94 7.76 4.09
C THR A 398 30.42 7.77 4.31
N THR A 399 30.00 8.03 5.55
CA THR A 399 28.58 8.05 5.95
C THR A 399 27.96 9.45 5.87
N ALA A 400 26.63 9.51 5.76
CA ALA A 400 25.90 10.79 5.80
C ALA A 400 26.11 11.55 7.12
N ARG A 401 26.40 10.83 8.22
CA ARG A 401 26.66 11.41 9.54
C ARG A 401 28.01 12.13 9.57
N GLN A 402 29.09 11.46 9.12
CA GLN A 402 30.41 12.08 9.02
C GLN A 402 30.38 13.33 8.13
N TYR A 403 29.64 13.29 7.01
CA TYR A 403 29.41 14.48 6.20
C TYR A 403 28.70 15.61 6.95
N GLU A 404 27.63 15.32 7.70
CA GLU A 404 26.90 16.33 8.46
C GLU A 404 27.73 16.91 9.61
N ASP A 405 28.57 16.09 10.25
CA ASP A 405 29.51 16.54 11.27
C ASP A 405 30.51 17.53 10.65
N ARG A 406 31.08 17.24 9.47
CA ARG A 406 31.96 18.18 8.72
C ARG A 406 31.26 19.43 8.24
N LYS A 407 29.99 19.29 7.83
CA LYS A 407 29.16 20.45 7.48
C LYS A 407 28.89 21.33 8.69
N PHE A 408 28.59 20.73 9.84
CA PHE A 408 28.40 21.44 11.09
C PHE A 408 29.69 22.14 11.51
N GLU A 409 30.85 21.49 11.43
CA GLU A 409 32.16 22.10 11.68
C GLU A 409 32.41 23.30 10.77
N ARG A 410 32.13 23.18 9.48
CA ARG A 410 32.21 24.32 8.54
C ARG A 410 31.25 25.43 8.91
N ASP A 411 29.97 25.11 9.12
CA ASP A 411 28.93 26.10 9.43
C ASP A 411 29.22 26.79 10.78
N PHE A 412 29.74 26.06 11.75
CA PHE A 412 30.20 26.56 13.03
C PHE A 412 31.47 27.41 12.88
N THR A 413 32.43 27.00 12.06
CA THR A 413 33.64 27.78 11.73
C THR A 413 33.29 29.08 11.01
N LEU A 414 32.34 29.05 10.07
CA LEU A 414 31.80 30.23 9.39
C LEU A 414 31.01 31.14 10.34
N LEU A 415 30.32 30.58 11.34
CA LEU A 415 29.62 31.33 12.38
C LEU A 415 30.61 31.98 13.37
N LEU A 416 31.74 31.32 13.63
CA LEU A 416 32.79 31.80 14.53
C LEU A 416 33.79 32.74 13.85
N ALA A 417 33.94 32.68 12.53
CA ALA A 417 34.84 33.54 11.76
C ALA A 417 34.64 35.04 12.02
N PRO A 418 33.42 35.58 12.25
CA PRO A 418 33.22 36.97 12.64
C PRO A 418 33.33 37.24 14.16
N LEU A 419 33.38 36.20 15.00
CA LEU A 419 33.33 36.31 16.47
C LEU A 419 34.72 36.32 17.14
N SER A 420 35.80 36.25 16.35
CA SER A 420 37.21 36.38 16.77
C SER A 420 37.57 37.77 17.38
N VAL A 421 36.66 38.75 17.31
CA VAL A 421 36.86 40.15 17.75
C VAL A 421 36.39 40.41 19.19
N THR A 422 35.72 39.46 19.85
CA THR A 422 35.30 39.63 21.26
C THR A 422 35.47 38.34 22.04
N GLY A 423 36.62 38.20 22.70
CA GLY A 423 36.91 37.07 23.56
C GLY A 423 36.14 37.13 24.87
N GLU A 424 35.17 36.22 25.04
CA GLU A 424 34.85 35.44 26.25
C GLU A 424 33.54 34.68 26.00
N LEU A 425 33.44 33.42 26.49
CA LEU A 425 32.29 32.50 26.46
C LEU A 425 32.23 31.41 25.36
N VAL A 426 33.22 30.53 25.22
CA VAL A 426 32.93 29.11 24.90
C VAL A 426 34.01 28.19 25.48
N GLY A 427 33.95 27.89 26.77
CA GLY A 427 34.76 26.84 27.38
C GLY A 427 33.92 26.07 28.38
N SER A 428 33.73 24.75 28.15
CA SER A 428 33.21 23.72 29.08
C SER A 428 31.96 22.90 28.64
N GLY A 429 31.51 22.94 27.37
CA GLY A 429 30.24 22.31 26.99
C GLY A 429 30.24 20.98 26.22
N VAL A 430 31.33 20.58 25.54
CA VAL A 430 31.17 19.69 24.35
C VAL A 430 31.80 18.28 24.45
N LYS A 431 32.57 17.92 25.49
CA LYS A 431 33.32 16.64 25.49
C LYS A 431 32.72 15.44 26.26
N VAL A 432 31.42 15.41 26.57
CA VAL A 432 30.84 14.28 27.36
C VAL A 432 29.59 13.60 26.73
N ALA A 433 29.12 14.00 25.55
CA ALA A 433 27.86 13.45 25.02
C ALA A 433 27.97 12.23 24.07
N THR A 434 29.18 11.77 23.72
CA THR A 434 29.36 10.71 22.70
C THR A 434 29.53 9.29 23.25
N LYS A 435 29.77 9.10 24.56
CA LYS A 435 29.96 7.76 25.16
C LYS A 435 28.72 7.14 25.85
N ALA A 436 27.53 7.75 25.76
CA ALA A 436 26.30 7.23 26.38
C ALA A 436 25.24 6.67 25.41
N ILE A 437 25.51 6.58 24.10
CA ILE A 437 24.51 6.17 23.08
C ILE A 437 24.76 4.75 22.53
N ARG A 438 25.72 3.99 23.08
CA ARG A 438 25.94 2.58 22.73
C ARG A 438 25.33 1.62 23.74
N TYR A 439 24.03 1.71 23.99
CA TYR A 439 23.22 0.59 24.49
C TYR A 439 21.76 0.87 24.15
N THR A 440 21.29 0.36 23.02
CA THR A 440 19.86 0.09 22.84
C THR A 440 19.72 -1.32 22.28
N PRO A 441 18.93 -2.21 22.91
CA PRO A 441 18.83 -3.60 22.53
C PRO A 441 18.29 -3.75 21.11
N SER A 442 18.88 -4.72 20.42
CA SER A 442 18.37 -5.40 19.24
C SER A 442 16.86 -5.67 19.30
N GLY A 443 16.19 -5.42 18.17
CA GLY A 443 14.98 -6.14 17.79
C GLY A 443 13.67 -5.38 17.97
N THR A 444 13.20 -4.76 16.89
CA THR A 444 11.87 -4.99 16.26
C THR A 444 11.69 -3.90 15.21
N GLY A 445 11.63 -4.30 13.94
CA GLY A 445 11.26 -3.38 12.87
C GLY A 445 9.91 -2.73 13.19
N ILE A 446 9.79 -1.43 12.92
CA ILE A 446 8.55 -0.67 12.99
C ILE A 446 7.61 -1.23 11.92
N ASP A 447 6.90 -2.32 12.25
CA ASP A 447 5.86 -2.93 11.41
C ASP A 447 4.57 -3.18 12.23
N TYR A 448 4.35 -2.30 13.24
CA TYR A 448 3.05 -2.15 13.87
C TYR A 448 2.22 -1.16 13.05
N ASP A 449 1.08 -1.60 12.52
CA ASP A 449 0.09 -0.74 11.87
C ASP A 449 -0.57 0.21 12.90
N LEU A 450 0.17 1.24 13.31
CA LEU A 450 -0.25 2.20 14.33
C LEU A 450 -1.46 3.00 13.88
N ASN A 451 -1.51 3.37 12.59
CA ASN A 451 -2.65 4.13 12.06
C ASN A 451 -3.92 3.28 12.12
N GLY A 452 -3.85 2.04 11.65
CA GLY A 452 -4.97 1.13 11.71
C GLY A 452 -5.44 0.83 13.14
N ILE A 453 -4.51 0.66 14.10
CA ILE A 453 -4.85 0.54 15.54
C ILE A 453 -5.59 1.79 16.02
N ARG A 454 -5.07 2.99 15.74
CA ARG A 454 -5.73 4.25 16.12
C ARG A 454 -7.13 4.34 15.51
N LYS A 455 -7.29 4.04 14.21
CA LYS A 455 -8.59 4.09 13.52
C LYS A 455 -9.59 3.11 14.12
N ARG A 456 -9.15 1.91 14.47
CA ARG A 456 -9.99 0.89 15.09
C ARG A 456 -10.41 1.30 16.50
N ASP A 457 -9.51 1.87 17.28
CA ASP A 457 -9.85 2.36 18.62
C ASP A 457 -10.79 3.57 18.56
N LEU A 458 -10.59 4.49 17.61
CA LEU A 458 -11.52 5.58 17.32
C LEU A 458 -12.88 5.04 16.89
N TYR A 459 -12.92 4.03 16.02
CA TYR A 459 -14.14 3.36 15.61
C TYR A 459 -14.88 2.79 16.83
N ARG A 460 -14.19 2.08 17.73
CA ARG A 460 -14.78 1.48 18.94
C ARG A 460 -15.36 2.51 19.90
N GLN A 461 -14.77 3.71 19.94
CA GLN A 461 -15.24 4.82 20.79
C GLN A 461 -16.36 5.64 20.15
N SER A 462 -16.61 5.45 18.85
CA SER A 462 -17.58 6.25 18.11
C SER A 462 -19.02 5.81 18.38
N VAL A 463 -19.89 6.80 18.47
CA VAL A 463 -21.36 6.65 18.40
C VAL A 463 -21.77 7.18 17.03
N PHE A 464 -22.26 6.31 16.15
CA PHE A 464 -22.51 6.67 14.74
C PHE A 464 -23.93 7.21 14.50
N ASN A 465 -24.82 6.98 15.44
CA ASN A 465 -26.15 7.56 15.45
C ASN A 465 -26.20 8.74 16.41
N ASP A 466 -26.20 9.96 15.86
CA ASP A 466 -26.49 11.16 16.62
C ASP A 466 -28.01 11.25 16.89
N PRO A 467 -28.47 11.10 18.14
CA PRO A 467 -29.89 11.18 18.47
C PRO A 467 -30.47 12.60 18.28
N SER A 468 -29.61 13.62 18.21
CA SER A 468 -30.03 15.01 18.04
C SER A 468 -30.36 15.37 16.59
N TYR A 469 -29.85 14.60 15.62
CA TYR A 469 -30.15 14.78 14.21
C TYR A 469 -31.54 14.25 13.87
N LYS A 470 -32.53 15.16 13.74
CA LYS A 470 -33.89 14.81 13.34
C LYS A 470 -33.96 14.61 11.83
N ILE A 471 -34.34 13.41 11.41
CA ILE A 471 -34.63 13.10 10.01
C ILE A 471 -36.06 13.56 9.73
N THR A 472 -36.21 14.66 9.01
CA THR A 472 -37.52 15.28 8.74
C THR A 472 -38.13 14.87 7.40
N SER A 473 -37.32 14.40 6.45
CA SER A 473 -37.77 13.98 5.12
C SER A 473 -36.94 12.81 4.56
N LYS A 474 -37.46 12.19 3.48
CA LYS A 474 -36.71 11.20 2.68
C LYS A 474 -35.40 11.77 2.13
N THR A 475 -35.40 13.02 1.66
CA THR A 475 -34.21 13.69 1.13
C THR A 475 -33.14 13.88 2.19
N ASP A 476 -33.52 14.27 3.41
CA ASP A 476 -32.57 14.42 4.53
C ASP A 476 -31.93 13.07 4.90
N PHE A 477 -32.73 12.00 4.84
CA PHE A 477 -32.27 10.64 5.11
C PHE A 477 -31.24 10.18 4.06
N ILE A 478 -31.54 10.35 2.77
CA ILE A 478 -30.63 10.00 1.68
C ILE A 478 -29.35 10.80 1.77
N THR A 479 -29.46 12.12 1.96
CA THR A 479 -28.30 13.02 2.08
C THR A 479 -27.37 12.60 3.23
N LYS A 480 -27.94 12.18 4.37
CA LYS A 480 -27.16 11.72 5.52
C LYS A 480 -26.45 10.39 5.28
N TYR A 481 -27.12 9.41 4.67
CA TYR A 481 -26.67 8.01 4.71
C TYR A 481 -26.17 7.44 3.37
N GLU A 482 -26.52 8.00 2.21
CA GLU A 482 -26.15 7.44 0.91
C GLU A 482 -24.62 7.32 0.75
N ASN A 483 -23.92 8.42 1.01
CA ASN A 483 -22.47 8.54 0.90
C ASN A 483 -21.74 8.23 2.21
N TYR A 484 -22.48 7.80 3.25
CA TYR A 484 -21.87 7.43 4.52
C TYR A 484 -21.03 6.17 4.36
N VAL A 485 -19.76 6.25 4.76
CA VAL A 485 -18.80 5.14 4.73
C VAL A 485 -18.41 4.83 6.17
N LEU A 486 -18.87 3.68 6.67
CA LEU A 486 -18.64 3.28 8.06
C LEU A 486 -17.17 2.92 8.34
N THR A 487 -16.51 2.27 7.38
CA THR A 487 -15.12 1.82 7.51
C THR A 487 -14.29 2.28 6.31
N GLY A 488 -13.10 2.83 6.60
CA GLY A 488 -12.12 3.22 5.58
C GLY A 488 -11.28 2.05 5.07
N VAL A 489 -10.35 2.35 4.16
CA VAL A 489 -9.46 1.39 3.53
C VAL A 489 -8.58 0.67 4.56
N GLU A 490 -8.16 1.38 5.60
CA GLU A 490 -7.31 0.86 6.67
C GLU A 490 -8.03 -0.22 7.47
N LEU A 491 -9.26 0.07 7.94
CA LEU A 491 -10.05 -0.87 8.73
C LEU A 491 -10.44 -2.12 7.92
N ASN A 492 -10.93 -1.91 6.69
CA ASN A 492 -11.25 -3.02 5.79
C ASN A 492 -10.01 -3.87 5.51
N GLY A 493 -8.86 -3.25 5.26
CA GLY A 493 -7.59 -3.95 5.01
C GLY A 493 -7.14 -4.80 6.21
N ARG A 494 -7.27 -4.29 7.42
CA ARG A 494 -6.96 -5.04 8.65
C ARG A 494 -7.89 -6.23 8.86
N TRP A 495 -9.19 -6.03 8.70
CA TRP A 495 -10.15 -7.12 8.80
C TRP A 495 -9.87 -8.21 7.75
N ILE A 496 -9.56 -7.84 6.50
CA ILE A 496 -9.20 -8.80 5.45
C ILE A 496 -7.92 -9.58 5.83
N LYS A 497 -6.91 -8.90 6.36
CA LYS A 497 -5.67 -9.55 6.84
C LYS A 497 -5.97 -10.53 7.99
N ASN A 498 -6.82 -10.13 8.94
CA ASN A 498 -7.25 -10.97 10.05
C ASN A 498 -8.05 -12.20 9.58
N ALA A 499 -9.04 -11.98 8.72
CA ALA A 499 -9.90 -13.02 8.13
C ALA A 499 -9.08 -14.04 7.33
N SER A 500 -8.12 -13.58 6.52
CA SER A 500 -7.25 -14.45 5.72
C SER A 500 -6.35 -15.33 6.60
N ALA A 501 -5.88 -14.81 7.73
CA ALA A 501 -5.05 -15.53 8.68
C ALA A 501 -5.85 -16.36 9.70
N THR A 502 -7.17 -16.15 9.79
CA THR A 502 -8.03 -16.73 10.84
C THR A 502 -7.48 -16.44 12.26
N ASN A 503 -7.29 -15.15 12.56
CA ASN A 503 -6.65 -14.69 13.81
C ASN A 503 -7.63 -14.24 14.91
N ALA A 504 -8.94 -14.36 14.68
CA ALA A 504 -10.00 -14.10 15.64
C ALA A 504 -10.67 -15.39 16.10
N SER A 505 -11.26 -15.36 17.31
CA SER A 505 -11.95 -16.52 17.90
C SER A 505 -13.36 -16.73 17.33
N LEU A 506 -13.95 -15.63 16.87
CA LEU A 506 -15.31 -15.55 16.37
C LEU A 506 -15.39 -14.51 15.26
N TYR A 507 -16.11 -14.83 14.20
CA TYR A 507 -16.48 -13.89 13.15
C TYR A 507 -17.99 -13.73 13.13
N LEU A 508 -18.44 -12.50 12.82
CA LEU A 508 -19.83 -12.14 12.61
C LEU A 508 -19.93 -11.49 11.22
N ASP A 509 -20.84 -11.98 10.39
CA ASP A 509 -21.23 -11.35 9.12
C ASP A 509 -22.70 -10.94 9.20
N ILE A 510 -23.00 -9.70 8.82
CA ILE A 510 -24.34 -9.16 8.73
C ILE A 510 -24.51 -8.59 7.31
N GLU A 511 -25.46 -9.12 6.55
CA GLU A 511 -25.71 -8.70 5.18
C GLU A 511 -27.14 -8.20 4.94
N ASN A 512 -27.28 -7.18 4.08
CA ASN A 512 -28.57 -6.85 3.49
C ASN A 512 -28.94 -7.89 2.44
N SER A 513 -29.64 -8.91 2.91
CA SER A 513 -30.13 -10.01 2.10
C SER A 513 -31.30 -9.61 1.18
N ALA A 514 -31.95 -8.47 1.42
CA ALA A 514 -33.05 -7.94 0.61
C ALA A 514 -32.59 -6.93 -0.46
N LEU A 515 -31.31 -6.54 -0.46
CA LEU A 515 -30.77 -5.43 -1.27
C LEU A 515 -31.21 -5.46 -2.75
N LYS A 516 -31.02 -6.60 -3.44
CA LYS A 516 -31.41 -6.73 -4.85
C LYS A 516 -32.91 -6.52 -5.04
N ARG A 517 -33.73 -7.23 -4.25
CA ARG A 517 -35.19 -7.10 -4.30
C ARG A 517 -35.62 -5.66 -4.04
N LEU A 518 -35.03 -5.00 -3.02
CA LEU A 518 -35.36 -3.62 -2.69
C LEU A 518 -34.99 -2.67 -3.83
N ASN A 519 -33.83 -2.84 -4.46
CA ASN A 519 -33.48 -2.07 -5.65
C ASN A 519 -34.50 -2.28 -6.78
N ASP A 520 -34.90 -3.54 -7.03
CA ASP A 520 -35.84 -3.91 -8.08
C ASP A 520 -37.29 -3.45 -7.78
N THR A 521 -37.70 -3.38 -6.51
CA THR A 521 -39.11 -3.06 -6.13
C THR A 521 -39.32 -1.60 -5.74
N ILE A 522 -38.33 -0.94 -5.13
CA ILE A 522 -38.43 0.47 -4.73
C ILE A 522 -38.03 1.39 -5.90
N GLY A 523 -37.13 0.95 -6.78
CA GLY A 523 -36.68 1.74 -7.94
C GLY A 523 -35.79 2.95 -7.57
N ASP A 524 -35.41 3.09 -6.30
CA ASP A 524 -34.58 4.19 -5.80
C ASP A 524 -33.31 3.63 -5.12
N LYS A 525 -32.24 3.46 -5.92
CA LYS A 525 -30.95 2.92 -5.45
C LYS A 525 -30.34 3.78 -4.34
N SER A 526 -30.53 5.09 -4.37
CA SER A 526 -30.01 6.03 -3.37
C SER A 526 -30.70 5.82 -2.02
N LEU A 527 -32.03 5.67 -2.00
CA LEU A 527 -32.78 5.32 -0.79
C LEU A 527 -32.36 3.95 -0.24
N VAL A 528 -32.25 2.92 -1.09
CA VAL A 528 -31.85 1.58 -0.63
C VAL A 528 -30.42 1.56 -0.06
N THR A 529 -29.52 2.34 -0.65
CA THR A 529 -28.16 2.54 -0.13
C THR A 529 -28.19 3.22 1.24
N ALA A 530 -28.97 4.29 1.37
CA ALA A 530 -29.13 5.02 2.62
C ALA A 530 -29.72 4.13 3.73
N LEU A 531 -30.74 3.31 3.42
CA LEU A 531 -31.33 2.35 4.35
C LEU A 531 -30.30 1.34 4.84
N THR A 532 -29.48 0.82 3.92
CA THR A 532 -28.42 -0.14 4.26
C THR A 532 -27.36 0.50 5.17
N ASN A 533 -26.96 1.74 4.92
CA ASN A 533 -25.97 2.44 5.74
C ASN A 533 -26.53 2.87 7.10
N ALA A 534 -27.81 3.22 7.19
CA ALA A 534 -28.45 3.54 8.47
C ALA A 534 -28.57 2.32 9.39
N HIS A 535 -28.89 1.14 8.85
CA HIS A 535 -28.85 -0.11 9.62
C HIS A 535 -27.44 -0.38 10.17
N LYS A 536 -26.44 -0.19 9.32
CA LYS A 536 -25.03 -0.35 9.71
C LYS A 536 -24.66 0.57 10.88
N THR A 537 -25.02 1.84 10.86
CA THR A 537 -24.69 2.75 11.97
C THR A 537 -25.36 2.35 13.29
N ILE A 538 -26.59 1.84 13.25
CA ILE A 538 -27.30 1.30 14.42
C ILE A 538 -26.54 0.09 14.99
N VAL A 539 -26.24 -0.90 14.15
CA VAL A 539 -25.52 -2.12 14.57
C VAL A 539 -24.15 -1.80 15.14
N ALA A 540 -23.37 -0.97 14.44
CA ALA A 540 -22.04 -0.56 14.86
C ALA A 540 -22.06 0.12 16.24
N THR A 541 -23.02 1.03 16.45
CA THR A 541 -23.19 1.72 17.73
C THR A 541 -23.47 0.73 18.86
N LYS A 542 -24.42 -0.20 18.68
CA LYS A 542 -24.77 -1.16 19.73
C LYS A 542 -23.67 -2.18 20.01
N ILE A 543 -22.92 -2.62 18.98
CA ILE A 543 -21.77 -3.51 19.18
C ILE A 543 -20.66 -2.78 19.95
N ASN A 544 -20.39 -1.51 19.64
CA ASN A 544 -19.43 -0.70 20.41
C ASN A 544 -19.84 -0.57 21.88
N GLU A 545 -21.13 -0.37 22.16
CA GLU A 545 -21.65 -0.36 23.54
C GLU A 545 -21.48 -1.72 24.24
N LEU A 546 -21.75 -2.83 23.55
CA LEU A 546 -21.52 -4.18 24.08
C LEU A 546 -20.06 -4.41 24.44
N LEU A 547 -19.13 -3.99 23.57
CA LEU A 547 -17.70 -4.18 23.74
C LEU A 547 -17.10 -3.45 24.96
N LYS A 548 -17.82 -2.49 25.55
CA LYS A 548 -17.42 -1.88 26.84
C LYS A 548 -17.43 -2.90 27.99
N LYS A 549 -18.24 -3.96 27.91
CA LYS A 549 -18.26 -5.07 28.88
C LYS A 549 -17.10 -6.05 28.70
N TYR A 550 -16.41 -5.99 27.55
CA TYR A 550 -15.35 -6.92 27.16
C TYR A 550 -14.05 -6.17 26.83
N PRO A 551 -13.38 -5.55 27.83
CA PRO A 551 -12.16 -4.77 27.60
C PRO A 551 -10.97 -5.61 27.09
N ASN A 552 -11.00 -6.92 27.30
CA ASN A 552 -9.97 -7.87 26.83
C ASN A 552 -10.24 -8.43 25.43
N ILE A 553 -11.34 -8.04 24.79
CA ILE A 553 -11.69 -8.44 23.42
C ILE A 553 -11.47 -7.25 22.51
N ASP A 554 -10.74 -7.44 21.43
CA ASP A 554 -10.57 -6.45 20.36
C ASP A 554 -11.46 -6.79 19.15
N ILE A 555 -11.66 -5.83 18.26
CA ILE A 555 -12.38 -6.06 17.01
C ILE A 555 -11.60 -5.58 15.80
N GLU A 556 -11.55 -6.39 14.75
CA GLU A 556 -11.36 -5.86 13.40
C GLU A 556 -12.74 -5.72 12.76
N VAL A 557 -12.96 -4.65 12.00
CA VAL A 557 -14.27 -4.33 11.40
C VAL A 557 -14.13 -4.09 9.91
N TYR A 558 -15.11 -4.55 9.16
CA TYR A 558 -15.23 -4.39 7.72
C TYR A 558 -16.63 -3.94 7.35
N SER A 559 -16.73 -3.07 6.35
CA SER A 559 -18.00 -2.71 5.73
C SER A 559 -17.81 -2.43 4.24
N ASP A 560 -18.72 -2.97 3.44
CA ASP A 560 -18.86 -2.66 2.02
C ASP A 560 -20.29 -2.18 1.72
N PHE A 561 -20.74 -2.24 0.47
CA PHE A 561 -22.08 -1.80 0.08
C PHE A 561 -23.18 -2.68 0.72
N LYS A 562 -22.99 -3.99 0.81
CA LYS A 562 -24.03 -4.96 1.22
C LYS A 562 -23.91 -5.37 2.69
N SER A 563 -22.69 -5.44 3.21
CA SER A 563 -22.40 -6.15 4.46
C SER A 563 -21.61 -5.34 5.47
N MET A 564 -21.67 -5.82 6.71
CA MET A 564 -20.79 -5.45 7.80
C MET A 564 -20.26 -6.72 8.46
N ARG A 565 -18.97 -6.75 8.75
CA ARG A 565 -18.31 -7.92 9.34
C ARG A 565 -17.43 -7.53 10.51
N PHE A 566 -17.38 -8.40 11.49
CA PHE A 566 -16.55 -8.25 12.69
C PHE A 566 -15.71 -9.50 12.90
N ALA A 567 -14.47 -9.30 13.35
CA ALA A 567 -13.59 -10.35 13.82
C ALA A 567 -13.23 -10.04 15.28
N PHE A 568 -13.61 -10.92 16.21
CA PHE A 568 -13.39 -10.73 17.65
C PHE A 568 -12.10 -11.42 18.09
N ALA A 569 -11.09 -10.63 18.45
CA ALA A 569 -9.75 -11.09 18.84
C ALA A 569 -9.57 -11.06 20.37
N PRO A 570 -8.66 -11.88 20.95
CA PRO A 570 -7.71 -12.80 20.29
C PRO A 570 -8.37 -14.09 19.76
N LYS A 571 -7.59 -14.93 19.06
CA LYS A 571 -8.03 -16.22 18.51
C LYS A 571 -8.55 -17.20 19.56
N GLU A 572 -7.94 -17.16 20.75
CA GLU A 572 -8.26 -18.04 21.86
C GLU A 572 -9.00 -17.25 22.93
N LEU A 573 -10.34 -17.31 22.88
CA LEU A 573 -11.22 -16.90 23.98
C LEU A 573 -11.63 -18.16 24.75
N SER A 574 -11.82 -18.03 26.06
CA SER A 574 -12.43 -19.12 26.85
C SER A 574 -13.83 -19.45 26.32
N SER A 575 -14.24 -20.71 26.45
CA SER A 575 -15.56 -21.19 26.00
C SER A 575 -16.69 -20.36 26.61
N ASP A 576 -16.57 -19.98 27.87
CA ASP A 576 -17.60 -19.24 28.62
C ASP A 576 -17.74 -17.81 28.09
N ILE A 577 -16.62 -17.12 27.88
CA ILE A 577 -16.62 -15.77 27.29
C ILE A 577 -17.18 -15.81 25.87
N LYS A 578 -16.78 -16.79 25.06
CA LYS A 578 -17.26 -16.95 23.68
C LYS A 578 -18.78 -17.22 23.65
N ALA A 579 -19.28 -18.07 24.54
CA ALA A 579 -20.71 -18.37 24.67
C ALA A 579 -21.52 -17.14 25.13
N GLN A 580 -21.04 -16.42 26.15
CA GLN A 580 -21.69 -15.22 26.64
C GLN A 580 -21.70 -14.11 25.58
N LEU A 581 -20.56 -13.85 24.94
CA LEU A 581 -20.45 -12.86 23.85
C LEU A 581 -21.43 -13.20 22.71
N THR A 582 -21.50 -14.47 22.31
CA THR A 582 -22.42 -14.92 21.25
C THR A 582 -23.88 -14.64 21.61
N LYS A 583 -24.28 -14.92 22.87
CA LYS A 583 -25.63 -14.65 23.37
C LYS A 583 -25.95 -13.15 23.36
N GLU A 584 -25.03 -12.31 23.86
CA GLU A 584 -25.23 -10.86 23.90
C GLU A 584 -25.21 -10.22 22.50
N LEU A 585 -24.37 -10.72 21.58
CA LEU A 585 -24.38 -10.31 20.17
C LEU A 585 -25.73 -10.56 19.51
N ASN A 586 -26.37 -11.70 19.81
CA ASN A 586 -27.69 -12.01 19.28
C ASN A 586 -28.76 -11.02 19.79
N SER A 587 -28.73 -10.65 21.08
CA SER A 587 -29.63 -9.62 21.63
C SER A 587 -29.41 -8.28 20.93
N VAL A 588 -28.16 -7.83 20.84
CA VAL A 588 -27.77 -6.58 20.17
C VAL A 588 -28.25 -6.53 18.73
N TYR A 589 -28.12 -7.63 17.99
CA TYR A 589 -28.58 -7.73 16.61
C TYR A 589 -30.11 -7.61 16.50
N GLN A 590 -30.86 -8.30 17.36
CA GLN A 590 -32.32 -8.25 17.37
C GLN A 590 -32.86 -6.85 17.74
N GLU A 591 -32.22 -6.21 18.72
CA GLU A 591 -32.52 -4.84 19.11
C GLU A 591 -32.22 -3.85 17.97
N ALA A 592 -31.08 -4.00 17.29
CA ALA A 592 -30.72 -3.18 16.13
C ALA A 592 -31.73 -3.30 14.99
N ASN A 593 -32.15 -4.53 14.66
CA ASN A 593 -33.17 -4.77 13.64
C ASN A 593 -34.53 -4.18 14.02
N SER A 594 -34.89 -4.22 15.30
CA SER A 594 -36.14 -3.65 15.79
C SER A 594 -36.14 -2.12 15.75
N GLU A 595 -35.04 -1.51 16.19
CA GLU A 595 -34.83 -0.05 16.12
C GLU A 595 -34.86 0.44 14.66
N PHE A 596 -34.12 -0.24 13.76
CA PHE A 596 -34.12 0.08 12.34
C PHE A 596 -35.52 -0.06 11.72
N ALA A 597 -36.23 -1.15 12.00
CA ALA A 597 -37.57 -1.36 11.48
C ALA A 597 -38.54 -0.27 11.95
N ASN A 598 -38.47 0.14 13.21
CA ASN A 598 -39.31 1.22 13.74
C ASN A 598 -38.98 2.57 13.10
N MET A 599 -37.69 2.85 12.85
CA MET A 599 -37.23 4.06 12.17
C MET A 599 -37.74 4.17 10.72
N VAL A 600 -37.81 3.05 10.00
CA VAL A 600 -38.10 3.03 8.54
C VAL A 600 -39.58 2.81 8.22
N LYS A 601 -40.36 2.21 9.13
CA LYS A 601 -41.76 1.81 8.87
C LYS A 601 -42.67 2.96 8.41
N THR A 602 -42.39 4.19 8.83
CA THR A 602 -43.20 5.38 8.49
C THR A 602 -42.58 6.25 7.40
N MET A 603 -41.49 5.80 6.77
CA MET A 603 -40.76 6.57 5.77
C MET A 603 -41.46 6.51 4.41
N GLU A 604 -41.53 7.64 3.71
CA GLU A 604 -42.05 7.72 2.35
C GLU A 604 -41.27 6.82 1.39
N GLY A 605 -41.97 6.07 0.54
CA GLY A 605 -41.38 5.16 -0.45
C GLY A 605 -41.16 3.72 0.04
N ILE A 606 -41.51 3.42 1.30
CA ILE A 606 -41.47 2.05 1.85
C ILE A 606 -42.89 1.46 1.85
N PRO A 607 -43.15 0.32 1.18
CA PRO A 607 -44.46 -0.31 1.22
C PRO A 607 -44.85 -0.76 2.63
N ALA A 608 -46.12 -0.50 3.01
CA ALA A 608 -46.60 -0.76 4.37
C ALA A 608 -46.60 -2.25 4.78
N ASN A 609 -46.58 -3.17 3.82
CA ASN A 609 -46.56 -4.61 4.02
C ASN A 609 -45.15 -5.23 4.02
N GLU A 610 -44.09 -4.42 3.99
CA GLU A 610 -42.71 -4.91 4.03
C GLU A 610 -42.34 -5.56 5.38
N ASN A 611 -41.66 -6.70 5.33
CA ASN A 611 -41.02 -7.30 6.50
C ASN A 611 -39.60 -6.72 6.69
N ILE A 612 -39.54 -5.48 7.19
CA ILE A 612 -38.28 -4.73 7.35
C ILE A 612 -37.29 -5.47 8.26
N ARG A 613 -37.78 -6.15 9.31
CA ARG A 613 -36.93 -6.93 10.24
C ARG A 613 -36.21 -8.10 9.54
N GLY A 614 -36.75 -8.60 8.43
CA GLY A 614 -36.17 -9.69 7.65
C GLY A 614 -35.17 -9.26 6.57
N TRP A 615 -34.96 -7.95 6.38
CA TRP A 615 -34.07 -7.45 5.32
C TRP A 615 -32.60 -7.78 5.59
N PHE A 616 -32.19 -7.73 6.86
CA PHE A 616 -30.83 -8.04 7.29
C PHE A 616 -30.76 -9.45 7.86
N GLN A 617 -29.65 -10.12 7.60
CA GLN A 617 -29.40 -11.49 8.02
C GLN A 617 -28.00 -11.57 8.58
N ALA A 618 -27.83 -12.37 9.64
CA ALA A 618 -26.58 -12.45 10.38
C ALA A 618 -26.14 -13.89 10.57
N GLY A 619 -24.83 -14.10 10.55
CA GLY A 619 -24.20 -15.40 10.76
C GLY A 619 -22.91 -15.31 11.55
N ILE A 620 -22.61 -16.35 12.31
CA ILE A 620 -21.36 -16.49 13.08
C ILE A 620 -20.63 -17.79 12.74
N GLY A 621 -19.30 -17.73 12.79
CA GLY A 621 -18.41 -18.85 12.50
C GLY A 621 -17.02 -18.68 13.10
N GLU A 622 -16.20 -19.72 13.01
CA GLU A 622 -14.79 -19.69 13.44
C GLU A 622 -13.88 -19.06 12.39
N THR A 623 -14.35 -19.00 11.14
CA THR A 623 -13.73 -18.24 10.05
C THR A 623 -14.70 -17.19 9.50
N ALA A 624 -14.17 -16.18 8.82
CA ALA A 624 -14.99 -15.16 8.17
C ALA A 624 -15.94 -15.77 7.12
N ASP A 625 -15.49 -16.79 6.39
CA ASP A 625 -16.31 -17.44 5.38
C ASP A 625 -17.38 -18.34 5.99
N GLU A 626 -17.09 -19.04 7.09
CA GLU A 626 -18.11 -19.77 7.85
C GLU A 626 -19.24 -18.84 8.32
N ALA A 627 -18.89 -17.66 8.86
CA ALA A 627 -19.85 -16.64 9.26
C ALA A 627 -20.69 -16.13 8.07
N GLY A 628 -20.05 -15.88 6.93
CA GLY A 628 -20.74 -15.47 5.70
C GLY A 628 -21.69 -16.54 5.16
N GLN A 629 -21.28 -17.81 5.13
CA GLN A 629 -22.14 -18.93 4.72
C GLN A 629 -23.32 -19.12 5.68
N ALA A 630 -23.10 -18.89 6.98
CA ALA A 630 -24.17 -18.90 7.97
C ALA A 630 -25.17 -17.76 7.75
N ALA A 631 -24.69 -16.55 7.48
CA ALA A 631 -25.54 -15.38 7.22
C ALA A 631 -26.43 -15.58 5.99
N LYS A 632 -25.89 -16.17 4.90
CA LYS A 632 -26.66 -16.48 3.69
C LYS A 632 -27.80 -17.47 3.94
N ARG A 633 -27.59 -18.44 4.85
CA ARG A 633 -28.53 -19.54 5.15
C ARG A 633 -29.40 -19.27 6.38
N SER A 634 -29.29 -18.12 7.03
CA SER A 634 -30.11 -17.81 8.22
C SER A 634 -31.60 -17.89 7.91
N ARG A 635 -32.02 -17.42 6.73
CA ARG A 635 -33.44 -17.42 6.29
C ARG A 635 -34.07 -18.80 6.21
N SER A 636 -33.29 -19.82 5.84
CA SER A 636 -33.78 -21.20 5.71
C SER A 636 -33.84 -21.94 7.04
N ILE A 637 -33.08 -21.47 8.04
CA ILE A 637 -32.96 -22.14 9.34
C ILE A 637 -33.82 -21.49 10.41
N ASP A 638 -33.88 -20.16 10.42
CA ASP A 638 -34.58 -19.43 11.48
C ASP A 638 -35.17 -18.10 10.98
N ARG A 639 -36.50 -17.99 11.01
CA ARG A 639 -37.23 -16.76 10.65
C ARG A 639 -37.33 -15.77 11.82
N SER A 640 -36.84 -16.12 13.01
CA SER A 640 -36.98 -15.29 14.22
C SER A 640 -36.05 -14.07 14.27
N GLY A 641 -35.24 -13.84 13.23
CA GLY A 641 -34.29 -12.72 13.19
C GLY A 641 -33.09 -12.90 14.13
N GLN A 642 -32.73 -14.15 14.43
CA GLN A 642 -31.53 -14.52 15.19
C GLN A 642 -30.29 -14.62 14.29
N ILE A 643 -29.12 -14.56 14.92
CA ILE A 643 -27.83 -14.84 14.28
C ILE A 643 -27.71 -16.36 14.06
N ALA A 644 -27.51 -16.77 12.80
CA ALA A 644 -27.30 -18.18 12.45
C ALA A 644 -25.88 -18.65 12.82
N ASN A 645 -25.75 -19.82 13.44
CA ASN A 645 -24.45 -20.41 13.74
C ASN A 645 -24.01 -21.36 12.61
N PHE A 646 -22.75 -21.28 12.18
CA PHE A 646 -22.20 -22.14 11.14
C PHE A 646 -22.44 -23.65 11.40
N GLN A 647 -22.35 -24.10 12.66
CA GLN A 647 -22.58 -25.50 13.01
C GLN A 647 -24.01 -25.96 12.66
N LYS A 648 -25.00 -25.06 12.66
CA LYS A 648 -26.38 -25.36 12.28
C LYS A 648 -26.58 -25.46 10.76
N VAL A 649 -25.73 -24.82 9.96
CA VAL A 649 -25.85 -24.81 8.48
C VAL A 649 -24.96 -25.85 7.81
N LYS A 650 -24.04 -26.47 8.57
CA LYS A 650 -23.04 -27.41 8.07
C LYS A 650 -23.68 -28.56 7.27
N PHE A 651 -24.73 -29.17 7.80
CA PHE A 651 -25.45 -30.26 7.13
C PHE A 651 -26.08 -29.83 5.80
N THR A 652 -26.64 -28.60 5.74
CA THR A 652 -27.19 -28.06 4.49
C THR A 652 -26.11 -27.92 3.42
N ILE A 653 -24.90 -27.50 3.80
CA ILE A 653 -23.75 -27.40 2.88
C ILE A 653 -23.33 -28.79 2.40
N GLU A 654 -23.27 -29.79 3.28
CA GLU A 654 -22.97 -31.18 2.91
C GLU A 654 -23.97 -31.71 1.88
N GLU A 655 -25.26 -31.44 2.09
CA GLU A 655 -26.34 -31.85 1.18
C GLU A 655 -26.24 -31.13 -0.17
N GLU A 656 -25.97 -29.82 -0.18
CA GLU A 656 -25.76 -29.03 -1.39
C GLU A 656 -24.57 -29.57 -2.22
N VAL A 657 -23.44 -29.85 -1.57
CA VAL A 657 -22.24 -30.43 -2.22
C VAL A 657 -22.53 -31.82 -2.77
N LYS A 658 -23.25 -32.66 -2.03
CA LYS A 658 -23.69 -33.99 -2.51
C LYS A 658 -24.57 -33.87 -3.76
N ASN A 659 -25.51 -32.94 -3.75
CA ASN A 659 -26.41 -32.69 -4.88
C ASN A 659 -25.66 -32.15 -6.10
N ILE A 660 -24.66 -31.28 -5.90
CA ILE A 660 -23.78 -30.77 -6.95
C ILE A 660 -22.98 -31.91 -7.58
N THR A 661 -22.31 -32.73 -6.78
CA THR A 661 -21.52 -33.87 -7.25
C THR A 661 -22.39 -34.87 -8.00
N LYS A 662 -23.60 -35.17 -7.51
CA LYS A 662 -24.57 -36.04 -8.17
C LYS A 662 -25.03 -35.49 -9.54
N TYR A 663 -25.19 -34.18 -9.68
CA TYR A 663 -25.55 -33.59 -10.97
C TYR A 663 -24.36 -33.61 -11.95
N ASN A 664 -23.14 -33.34 -11.48
CA ASN A 664 -21.93 -33.41 -12.32
C ASN A 664 -21.75 -34.78 -13.00
N THR A 665 -22.10 -35.89 -12.34
CA THR A 665 -22.04 -37.22 -12.97
C THR A 665 -23.07 -37.43 -14.09
N LYS A 666 -24.12 -36.61 -14.16
CA LYS A 666 -25.09 -36.63 -15.27
C LYS A 666 -24.58 -35.85 -16.49
N LEU A 667 -23.61 -34.94 -16.31
CA LEU A 667 -23.02 -34.18 -17.40
C LEU A 667 -21.98 -35.05 -18.12
N ASN A 668 -22.29 -35.42 -19.36
CA ASN A 668 -21.42 -36.22 -20.23
C ASN A 668 -21.70 -35.86 -21.70
N THR A 669 -20.97 -36.51 -22.63
CA THR A 669 -21.08 -36.25 -24.07
C THR A 669 -22.46 -36.52 -24.67
N ASN A 670 -23.31 -37.30 -23.98
CA ASN A 670 -24.68 -37.60 -24.41
C ASN A 670 -25.70 -36.59 -23.89
N HIS A 671 -25.35 -35.77 -22.90
CA HIS A 671 -26.24 -34.77 -22.32
C HIS A 671 -26.68 -33.73 -23.37
N PRO A 672 -27.94 -33.25 -23.38
CA PRO A 672 -28.42 -32.31 -24.40
C PRO A 672 -27.59 -31.04 -24.53
N LEU A 673 -27.08 -30.50 -23.41
CA LEU A 673 -26.14 -29.37 -23.41
C LEU A 673 -24.82 -29.65 -24.15
N SER A 674 -24.32 -30.89 -24.13
CA SER A 674 -23.07 -31.24 -24.82
C SER A 674 -23.18 -31.12 -26.33
N ARG A 675 -24.35 -31.44 -26.89
CA ARG A 675 -24.61 -31.42 -28.35
C ARG A 675 -24.50 -30.02 -28.95
N VAL A 676 -24.66 -29.00 -28.11
CA VAL A 676 -24.59 -27.59 -28.49
C VAL A 676 -23.39 -26.87 -27.86
N GLY A 677 -22.42 -27.62 -27.33
CA GLY A 677 -21.19 -27.07 -26.76
C GLY A 677 -21.38 -26.26 -25.47
N LEU A 678 -22.44 -26.52 -24.70
CA LEU A 678 -22.76 -25.80 -23.47
C LEU A 678 -22.28 -26.50 -22.19
N ILE A 679 -21.46 -27.55 -22.31
CA ILE A 679 -20.65 -28.08 -21.21
C ILE A 679 -19.18 -28.08 -21.60
N GLU A 680 -18.30 -28.04 -20.61
CA GLU A 680 -16.86 -28.09 -20.79
C GLU A 680 -16.23 -29.11 -19.83
N LYS A 681 -15.11 -29.71 -20.27
CA LYS A 681 -14.36 -30.70 -19.51
C LYS A 681 -13.44 -30.01 -18.50
N VAL A 682 -13.38 -30.53 -17.27
CA VAL A 682 -12.55 -29.94 -16.20
C VAL A 682 -11.13 -30.55 -16.23
N GLY A 683 -10.18 -29.81 -16.81
CA GLY A 683 -8.78 -30.25 -16.89
C GLY A 683 -8.64 -31.60 -17.61
N GLN A 684 -7.86 -32.52 -17.04
CA GLN A 684 -7.73 -33.89 -17.56
C GLN A 684 -8.78 -34.87 -17.01
N SER A 685 -9.66 -34.44 -16.09
CA SER A 685 -10.68 -35.30 -15.48
C SER A 685 -11.79 -35.69 -16.45
N GLN A 686 -12.54 -36.76 -16.19
CA GLN A 686 -13.74 -37.12 -16.94
C GLN A 686 -14.99 -36.31 -16.54
N ASN A 687 -14.83 -35.32 -15.65
CA ASN A 687 -15.93 -34.51 -15.16
C ASN A 687 -16.20 -33.33 -16.09
N TYR A 688 -17.49 -32.99 -16.22
CA TYR A 688 -17.97 -31.85 -16.99
C TYR A 688 -18.70 -30.86 -16.09
N ILE A 689 -18.68 -29.59 -16.48
CA ILE A 689 -19.51 -28.54 -15.90
C ILE A 689 -20.21 -27.75 -17.01
N PRO A 690 -21.31 -27.04 -16.72
CA PRO A 690 -21.89 -26.11 -17.69
C PRO A 690 -20.92 -24.97 -18.04
N THR A 691 -21.04 -24.47 -19.26
CA THR A 691 -20.30 -23.27 -19.72
C THR A 691 -20.80 -21.99 -19.05
N LEU A 692 -20.02 -20.90 -19.18
CA LEU A 692 -20.35 -19.59 -18.61
C LEU A 692 -21.73 -19.08 -19.08
N GLU A 693 -22.07 -19.33 -20.33
CA GLU A 693 -23.32 -18.93 -20.97
C GLU A 693 -24.55 -19.53 -20.27
N VAL A 694 -24.45 -20.79 -19.80
CA VAL A 694 -25.52 -21.45 -19.05
C VAL A 694 -25.74 -20.75 -17.71
N PHE A 695 -24.65 -20.47 -16.97
CA PHE A 695 -24.73 -19.75 -15.70
C PHE A 695 -25.29 -18.33 -15.88
N GLU A 696 -24.92 -17.63 -16.96
CA GLU A 696 -25.46 -16.31 -17.27
C GLU A 696 -26.96 -16.32 -17.56
N VAL A 697 -27.47 -17.32 -18.29
CA VAL A 697 -28.91 -17.45 -18.54
C VAL A 697 -29.63 -17.76 -17.24
N ALA A 698 -29.16 -18.74 -16.47
CA ALA A 698 -29.80 -19.16 -15.23
C ALA A 698 -29.90 -18.03 -14.19
N ARG A 699 -28.85 -17.22 -14.01
CA ARG A 699 -28.85 -16.09 -13.08
C ARG A 699 -29.85 -14.98 -13.44
N LYS A 700 -30.26 -14.90 -14.71
CA LYS A 700 -31.22 -13.89 -15.19
C LYS A 700 -32.67 -14.32 -15.00
N ILE A 701 -32.94 -15.54 -14.55
CA ILE A 701 -34.30 -16.03 -14.30
C ILE A 701 -34.76 -15.52 -12.93
N THR A 702 -35.75 -14.63 -12.97
CA THR A 702 -36.38 -14.01 -11.81
C THR A 702 -37.88 -14.32 -11.79
N GLY A 703 -38.50 -14.39 -10.62
CA GLY A 703 -39.94 -14.64 -10.48
C GLY A 703 -40.28 -15.63 -9.37
N PRO A 704 -41.52 -16.14 -9.32
CA PRO A 704 -41.91 -17.22 -8.42
C PRO A 704 -41.08 -18.47 -8.68
N LEU A 705 -40.59 -19.12 -7.63
CA LEU A 705 -39.68 -20.28 -7.74
C LEU A 705 -40.25 -21.43 -8.59
N ASN A 706 -41.58 -21.57 -8.61
CA ASN A 706 -42.31 -22.54 -9.42
C ASN A 706 -42.22 -22.13 -10.90
N GLY A 707 -41.63 -22.99 -11.74
CA GLY A 707 -41.45 -22.74 -13.17
C GLY A 707 -40.08 -22.17 -13.58
N HIS A 708 -39.15 -21.93 -12.64
CA HIS A 708 -37.79 -21.50 -13.00
C HIS A 708 -37.08 -22.53 -13.89
N GLY A 709 -37.26 -23.83 -13.61
CA GLY A 709 -36.65 -24.91 -14.40
C GLY A 709 -37.17 -24.94 -15.84
N GLU A 710 -38.49 -24.83 -16.01
CA GLU A 710 -39.12 -24.70 -17.32
C GLU A 710 -38.62 -23.47 -18.09
N THR A 711 -38.58 -22.32 -17.41
CA THR A 711 -38.07 -21.07 -18.00
C THR A 711 -36.61 -21.22 -18.45
N LEU A 712 -35.79 -21.91 -17.66
CA LEU A 712 -34.38 -22.18 -18.00
C LEU A 712 -34.26 -23.09 -19.22
N ALA A 713 -34.99 -24.20 -19.25
CA ALA A 713 -35.01 -25.10 -20.40
C ALA A 713 -35.45 -24.35 -21.67
N ASN A 714 -36.54 -23.59 -21.59
CA ASN A 714 -37.07 -22.83 -22.72
C ASN A 714 -36.08 -21.78 -23.21
N GLU A 715 -35.45 -21.01 -22.32
CA GLU A 715 -34.46 -20.00 -22.72
C GLU A 715 -33.20 -20.63 -23.33
N LEU A 716 -32.68 -21.73 -22.80
CA LEU A 716 -31.53 -22.42 -23.39
C LEU A 716 -31.88 -23.07 -24.73
N ASN A 717 -33.06 -23.67 -24.85
CA ASN A 717 -33.55 -24.25 -26.09
C ASN A 717 -33.72 -23.17 -27.18
N ARG A 718 -34.31 -22.03 -26.81
CA ARG A 718 -34.52 -20.90 -27.73
C ARG A 718 -33.21 -20.22 -28.14
N ARG A 719 -32.25 -20.08 -27.23
CA ARG A 719 -30.98 -19.37 -27.48
C ARG A 719 -29.92 -20.21 -28.17
N PHE A 720 -29.86 -21.50 -27.83
CA PHE A 720 -28.75 -22.38 -28.19
C PHE A 720 -29.19 -23.71 -28.80
N GLY A 721 -30.48 -24.03 -28.83
CA GLY A 721 -30.98 -25.26 -29.45
C GLY A 721 -30.69 -26.51 -28.63
N SER A 722 -30.53 -26.38 -27.31
CA SER A 722 -30.09 -27.47 -26.41
C SER A 722 -31.05 -28.66 -26.32
N LYS A 723 -32.33 -28.51 -26.70
CA LYS A 723 -33.39 -29.54 -26.59
C LYS A 723 -33.52 -30.17 -25.19
N LEU A 724 -33.40 -29.37 -24.13
CA LEU A 724 -33.63 -29.74 -22.74
C LEU A 724 -35.11 -29.97 -22.47
N SER A 725 -35.44 -31.01 -21.70
CA SER A 725 -36.76 -31.20 -21.11
C SER A 725 -36.97 -30.23 -19.93
N ILE A 726 -38.22 -30.11 -19.48
CA ILE A 726 -38.56 -29.33 -18.28
C ILE A 726 -37.79 -29.87 -17.06
N GLN A 727 -37.71 -31.20 -16.90
CA GLN A 727 -36.99 -31.82 -15.81
C GLN A 727 -35.49 -31.53 -15.86
N ASP A 728 -34.87 -31.55 -17.05
CA ASP A 728 -33.45 -31.18 -17.19
C ASP A 728 -33.21 -29.74 -16.76
N GLY A 729 -34.10 -28.82 -17.15
CA GLY A 729 -34.03 -27.42 -16.72
C GLY A 729 -34.20 -27.26 -15.20
N GLN A 730 -35.04 -28.09 -14.58
CA GLN A 730 -35.28 -28.08 -13.14
C GLN A 730 -34.08 -28.61 -12.36
N ASP A 731 -33.51 -29.73 -12.79
CA ASP A 731 -32.28 -30.29 -12.22
C ASP A 731 -31.11 -29.30 -12.35
N LEU A 732 -30.96 -28.68 -13.53
CA LEU A 732 -29.92 -27.68 -13.81
C LEU A 732 -30.09 -26.42 -12.95
N MET A 733 -31.32 -25.93 -12.78
CA MET A 733 -31.58 -24.76 -11.94
C MET A 733 -31.25 -25.05 -10.47
N ASN A 734 -31.58 -26.24 -9.97
CA ASN A 734 -31.24 -26.66 -8.62
C ASN A 734 -29.72 -26.79 -8.42
N TYR A 735 -29.02 -27.38 -9.40
CA TYR A 735 -27.57 -27.42 -9.43
C TYR A 735 -26.94 -26.02 -9.33
N ILE A 736 -27.41 -25.07 -10.14
CA ILE A 736 -26.88 -23.69 -10.16
C ILE A 736 -27.19 -22.95 -8.86
N ARG A 737 -28.37 -23.17 -8.25
CA ARG A 737 -28.72 -22.57 -6.94
C ARG A 737 -27.82 -23.07 -5.82
N ASN A 738 -27.54 -24.38 -5.79
CA ASN A 738 -26.63 -24.97 -4.81
C ASN A 738 -25.19 -24.44 -4.99
N LEU A 739 -24.76 -24.18 -6.22
CA LEU A 739 -23.47 -23.55 -6.46
C LEU A 739 -23.46 -22.07 -6.01
N ASP A 740 -24.50 -21.30 -6.35
CA ASP A 740 -24.60 -19.89 -5.97
C ASP A 740 -24.64 -19.70 -4.44
N SER A 741 -25.32 -20.62 -3.73
CA SER A 741 -25.37 -20.59 -2.26
C SER A 741 -24.00 -20.81 -1.61
N LEU A 742 -23.05 -21.44 -2.30
CA LEU A 742 -21.68 -21.69 -1.82
C LEU A 742 -20.66 -20.62 -2.25
N THR A 743 -21.07 -19.62 -3.04
CA THR A 743 -20.19 -18.50 -3.37
C THR A 743 -19.76 -17.77 -2.09
N PRO A 744 -18.49 -17.39 -1.92
CA PRO A 744 -18.07 -16.60 -0.78
C PRO A 744 -18.45 -15.11 -0.98
N GLY A 745 -18.50 -14.34 0.11
CA GLY A 745 -18.71 -12.88 0.02
C GLY A 745 -17.46 -12.16 -0.47
N LEU A 746 -17.62 -11.08 -1.26
CA LEU A 746 -16.47 -10.29 -1.73
C LEU A 746 -15.82 -9.52 -0.58
N TRP A 747 -14.49 -9.37 -0.66
CA TRP A 747 -13.64 -8.66 0.30
C TRP A 747 -12.95 -7.49 -0.39
N LEU A 748 -13.55 -6.29 -0.29
CA LEU A 748 -13.05 -5.10 -0.96
C LEU A 748 -12.38 -4.16 0.04
N LYS A 749 -11.11 -3.82 -0.19
CA LYS A 749 -10.40 -2.85 0.67
C LYS A 749 -11.02 -1.47 0.59
N GLN A 750 -11.38 -1.02 -0.60
CA GLN A 750 -11.95 0.30 -0.83
C GLN A 750 -13.34 0.19 -1.44
N ARG A 751 -14.30 0.93 -0.88
CA ARG A 751 -15.58 1.20 -1.54
C ARG A 751 -15.36 2.32 -2.54
N VAL A 752 -15.48 2.00 -3.83
CA VAL A 752 -15.49 2.98 -4.91
C VAL A 752 -16.95 3.27 -5.24
N ASN A 753 -17.30 4.53 -5.49
CA ASN A 753 -18.63 4.90 -5.96
C ASN A 753 -18.53 5.28 -7.45
N ALA A 754 -18.84 4.34 -8.33
CA ALA A 754 -18.82 4.57 -9.78
C ALA A 754 -20.16 5.21 -10.20
N ASN A 755 -20.24 6.53 -10.14
CA ASN A 755 -21.42 7.30 -10.55
C ASN A 755 -21.04 8.50 -11.42
N LEU A 756 -22.03 9.08 -12.10
CA LEU A 756 -21.84 10.20 -13.04
C LEU A 756 -22.25 11.55 -12.44
N ASN A 757 -22.32 11.67 -11.10
CA ASN A 757 -22.87 12.89 -10.47
C ASN A 757 -22.01 14.12 -10.77
N THR A 758 -20.69 13.98 -10.88
CA THR A 758 -19.77 15.08 -11.22
C THR A 758 -19.59 15.32 -12.72
N ALA A 759 -20.31 14.59 -13.57
CA ALA A 759 -20.15 14.56 -15.03
C ALA A 759 -20.82 15.76 -15.75
N ASN A 760 -20.30 16.98 -15.51
CA ASN A 760 -20.88 18.21 -16.03
C ASN A 760 -20.84 18.31 -17.57
N PHE A 761 -19.83 17.70 -18.18
CA PHE A 761 -19.65 17.67 -19.64
C PHE A 761 -20.22 16.40 -20.29
N GLY A 762 -21.09 15.69 -19.58
CA GLY A 762 -21.50 14.33 -19.95
C GLY A 762 -20.49 13.30 -19.44
N GLY A 763 -20.69 12.05 -19.80
CA GLY A 763 -19.83 10.95 -19.37
C GLY A 763 -20.20 9.63 -20.04
N MET A 764 -19.49 8.56 -19.67
CA MET A 764 -19.75 7.21 -20.16
C MET A 764 -19.87 6.27 -18.97
N SER A 765 -20.86 5.39 -18.99
CA SER A 765 -20.94 4.22 -18.10
C SER A 765 -20.56 2.96 -18.87
N GLY A 766 -19.92 2.01 -18.20
CA GLY A 766 -19.56 0.68 -18.70
C GLY A 766 -19.96 -0.41 -17.72
N ASP A 767 -20.88 -1.30 -18.09
CA ASP A 767 -21.26 -2.51 -17.33
C ASP A 767 -20.47 -3.71 -17.86
N ILE A 768 -19.59 -4.28 -17.02
CA ILE A 768 -18.75 -5.44 -17.34
C ILE A 768 -19.51 -6.73 -17.06
N THR A 769 -19.84 -7.48 -18.11
CA THR A 769 -20.71 -8.64 -17.96
C THR A 769 -20.02 -9.87 -17.34
N GLY A 770 -20.81 -10.69 -16.64
CA GLY A 770 -20.46 -12.08 -16.32
C GLY A 770 -19.83 -12.33 -14.95
N MET A 771 -19.72 -11.31 -14.06
CA MET A 771 -19.02 -11.46 -12.78
C MET A 771 -19.55 -12.59 -11.91
N GLY A 772 -20.82 -12.51 -11.52
CA GLY A 772 -21.36 -13.58 -10.68
C GLY A 772 -21.55 -14.91 -11.41
N ALA A 773 -21.65 -14.94 -12.75
CA ALA A 773 -21.67 -16.22 -13.48
C ALA A 773 -20.30 -16.92 -13.43
N ARG A 774 -19.20 -16.15 -13.51
CA ARG A 774 -17.83 -16.65 -13.31
C ARG A 774 -17.62 -17.15 -11.88
N ASN A 775 -18.15 -16.45 -10.87
CA ASN A 775 -18.09 -16.93 -9.48
C ASN A 775 -18.80 -18.28 -9.29
N ILE A 776 -20.03 -18.43 -9.78
CA ILE A 776 -20.77 -19.70 -9.67
C ILE A 776 -20.04 -20.83 -10.43
N ARG A 777 -19.58 -20.54 -11.66
CA ARG A 777 -18.77 -21.48 -12.45
C ARG A 777 -17.50 -21.90 -11.71
N GLN A 778 -16.84 -20.96 -11.05
CA GLN A 778 -15.62 -21.23 -10.30
C GLN A 778 -15.92 -22.14 -9.10
N VAL A 779 -17.03 -21.95 -8.37
CA VAL A 779 -17.46 -22.88 -7.31
C VAL A 779 -17.61 -24.31 -7.84
N ALA A 780 -18.15 -24.48 -9.05
CA ALA A 780 -18.28 -25.80 -9.66
C ALA A 780 -16.90 -26.45 -9.92
N LEU A 781 -15.92 -25.66 -10.37
CA LEU A 781 -14.54 -26.10 -10.56
C LEU A 781 -13.87 -26.43 -9.22
N ASP A 782 -14.07 -25.61 -8.20
CA ASP A 782 -13.45 -25.77 -6.89
C ASP A 782 -13.94 -27.04 -6.19
N ILE A 783 -15.25 -27.31 -6.22
CA ILE A 783 -15.83 -28.53 -5.65
C ILE A 783 -15.27 -29.78 -6.33
N LEU A 784 -15.16 -29.78 -7.67
CA LEU A 784 -14.63 -30.92 -8.42
C LEU A 784 -13.13 -31.15 -8.23
N ARG A 785 -12.38 -30.11 -7.83
CA ARG A 785 -10.93 -30.18 -7.57
C ARG A 785 -10.59 -30.47 -6.12
N THR A 786 -11.55 -30.36 -5.21
CA THR A 786 -11.32 -30.58 -3.78
C THR A 786 -11.41 -32.07 -3.47
N GLU A 787 -10.34 -32.64 -2.93
CA GLU A 787 -10.27 -34.07 -2.56
C GLU A 787 -11.20 -34.41 -1.39
N ASN A 788 -11.22 -33.56 -0.35
CA ASN A 788 -12.10 -33.72 0.80
C ASN A 788 -13.37 -32.87 0.63
N GLN A 789 -14.53 -33.52 0.52
CA GLN A 789 -15.81 -32.83 0.37
C GLN A 789 -16.41 -32.34 1.69
N SER A 790 -15.59 -32.13 2.72
CA SER A 790 -16.05 -31.52 3.98
C SER A 790 -16.47 -30.06 3.75
N PRO A 791 -17.51 -29.54 4.44
CA PRO A 791 -17.96 -28.15 4.28
C PRO A 791 -16.86 -27.12 4.46
N ARG A 792 -15.93 -27.37 5.39
CA ARG A 792 -14.81 -26.46 5.68
C ARG A 792 -13.82 -26.41 4.52
N ASP A 793 -13.50 -27.56 3.95
CA ASP A 793 -12.56 -27.65 2.83
C ASP A 793 -13.16 -27.04 1.56
N ILE A 794 -14.46 -27.28 1.31
CA ILE A 794 -15.19 -26.65 0.20
C ILE A 794 -15.22 -25.13 0.35
N ILE A 795 -15.54 -24.60 1.53
CA ILE A 795 -15.54 -23.15 1.78
C ILE A 795 -14.16 -22.54 1.54
N LYS A 796 -13.10 -23.22 2.01
CA LYS A 796 -11.71 -22.77 1.79
C LYS A 796 -11.36 -22.78 0.31
N ALA A 797 -11.76 -23.82 -0.42
CA ALA A 797 -11.52 -23.92 -1.85
C ALA A 797 -12.26 -22.83 -2.63
N THR A 798 -13.54 -22.58 -2.32
CA THR A 798 -14.33 -21.54 -3.01
C THR A 798 -13.85 -20.13 -2.70
N ARG A 799 -13.29 -19.87 -1.50
CA ARG A 799 -12.59 -18.61 -1.21
C ARG A 799 -11.36 -18.42 -2.10
N ALA A 800 -10.53 -19.44 -2.27
CA ALA A 800 -9.38 -19.37 -3.17
C ALA A 800 -9.80 -19.15 -4.63
N GLY A 801 -10.88 -19.82 -5.08
CA GLY A 801 -11.45 -19.63 -6.41
C GLY A 801 -12.01 -18.22 -6.62
N GLU A 802 -12.73 -17.65 -5.64
CA GLU A 802 -13.23 -16.27 -5.73
C GLU A 802 -12.08 -15.27 -5.89
N GLN A 803 -10.96 -15.43 -5.17
CA GLN A 803 -9.79 -14.56 -5.33
C GLN A 803 -9.22 -14.61 -6.77
N GLN A 804 -9.25 -15.78 -7.42
CA GLN A 804 -8.83 -15.92 -8.82
C GLN A 804 -9.79 -15.22 -9.78
N VAL A 805 -11.11 -15.33 -9.56
CA VAL A 805 -12.12 -14.63 -10.36
C VAL A 805 -12.01 -13.12 -10.16
N THR A 806 -11.81 -12.65 -8.93
CA THR A 806 -11.59 -11.24 -8.62
C THR A 806 -10.34 -10.71 -9.31
N ALA A 807 -9.22 -11.44 -9.30
CA ALA A 807 -8.01 -11.06 -10.03
C ALA A 807 -8.27 -10.96 -11.56
N THR A 808 -9.07 -11.87 -12.11
CA THR A 808 -9.48 -11.82 -13.53
C THR A 808 -10.33 -10.57 -13.81
N PHE A 809 -11.25 -10.21 -12.92
CA PHE A 809 -12.05 -8.99 -13.05
C PHE A 809 -11.22 -7.72 -12.91
N ASP A 810 -10.26 -7.69 -12.02
CA ASP A 810 -9.34 -6.57 -11.88
C ASP A 810 -8.52 -6.36 -13.16
N GLN A 811 -8.12 -7.44 -13.85
CA GLN A 811 -7.50 -7.35 -15.17
C GLN A 811 -8.45 -6.77 -16.22
N ILE A 812 -9.73 -7.19 -16.24
CA ILE A 812 -10.73 -6.65 -17.18
C ILE A 812 -10.98 -5.16 -16.93
N LYS A 813 -11.13 -4.73 -15.67
CA LYS A 813 -11.26 -3.31 -15.29
C LYS A 813 -10.02 -2.52 -15.68
N THR A 814 -8.82 -3.06 -15.44
CA THR A 814 -7.56 -2.43 -15.85
C THR A 814 -7.54 -2.23 -17.37
N LYS A 815 -8.03 -3.22 -18.13
CA LYS A 815 -8.13 -3.13 -19.59
C LYS A 815 -9.15 -2.07 -20.04
N PHE A 816 -10.30 -2.00 -19.37
CA PHE A 816 -11.29 -0.94 -19.60
C PHE A 816 -10.68 0.44 -19.40
N ASN A 817 -10.02 0.67 -18.26
CA ASN A 817 -9.39 1.96 -17.94
C ASN A 817 -8.26 2.29 -18.92
N GLN A 818 -7.48 1.29 -19.35
CA GLN A 818 -6.43 1.48 -20.36
C GLN A 818 -7.00 1.88 -21.72
N ILE A 819 -8.09 1.25 -22.17
CA ILE A 819 -8.75 1.61 -23.44
C ILE A 819 -9.24 3.06 -23.41
N VAL A 820 -9.92 3.43 -22.31
CA VAL A 820 -10.39 4.81 -22.09
C VAL A 820 -9.21 5.78 -22.12
N LYS A 821 -8.15 5.47 -21.39
CA LYS A 821 -6.93 6.26 -21.33
C LYS A 821 -6.33 6.49 -22.71
N ASP A 822 -6.06 5.41 -23.44
CA ASP A 822 -5.39 5.47 -24.73
C ASP A 822 -6.16 6.36 -25.71
N VAL A 823 -7.49 6.22 -25.77
CA VAL A 823 -8.33 7.01 -26.67
C VAL A 823 -8.35 8.49 -26.29
N LEU A 824 -8.49 8.80 -25.00
CA LEU A 824 -8.62 10.17 -24.52
C LEU A 824 -7.28 10.92 -24.48
N ASP A 825 -6.18 10.24 -24.17
CA ASP A 825 -4.81 10.78 -24.24
C ASP A 825 -4.45 11.13 -25.70
N GLU A 826 -4.75 10.24 -26.67
CA GLU A 826 -4.58 10.51 -28.11
C GLU A 826 -5.34 11.79 -28.56
N ARG A 827 -6.43 12.14 -27.87
CA ARG A 827 -7.32 13.27 -28.16
C ARG A 827 -7.11 14.47 -27.26
N GLN A 828 -6.15 14.40 -26.34
CA GLN A 828 -5.86 15.45 -25.36
C GLN A 828 -7.12 15.85 -24.59
N ILE A 829 -7.82 14.85 -24.04
CA ILE A 829 -9.00 15.01 -23.20
C ILE A 829 -8.64 14.53 -21.80
N GLU A 830 -8.48 15.43 -20.84
CA GLU A 830 -8.33 15.02 -19.43
C GLU A 830 -9.63 14.34 -18.97
N TYR A 831 -9.53 13.36 -18.09
CA TYR A 831 -10.68 12.61 -17.62
C TYR A 831 -10.44 12.02 -16.23
N PHE A 832 -11.53 11.56 -15.62
CA PHE A 832 -11.55 10.77 -14.39
C PHE A 832 -12.32 9.48 -14.63
N ASP A 833 -11.75 8.35 -14.24
CA ASP A 833 -12.39 7.05 -14.33
C ASP A 833 -12.47 6.37 -12.95
N ALA A 834 -13.55 5.63 -12.73
CA ALA A 834 -13.74 4.85 -11.51
C ALA A 834 -14.52 3.57 -11.81
N CYS A 835 -14.06 2.45 -11.27
CA CYS A 835 -14.77 1.17 -11.35
C CYS A 835 -15.09 0.64 -9.95
N SER A 836 -16.31 0.15 -9.78
CA SER A 836 -16.84 -0.48 -8.57
C SER A 836 -17.58 -1.77 -8.93
N GLY A 837 -17.00 -2.92 -8.60
CA GLY A 837 -17.57 -4.20 -9.00
C GLY A 837 -17.50 -4.39 -10.52
N ASP A 838 -18.65 -4.61 -11.15
CA ASP A 838 -18.84 -4.67 -12.60
C ASP A 838 -19.15 -3.31 -13.25
N ASP A 839 -19.48 -2.28 -12.46
CA ASP A 839 -19.80 -0.94 -12.96
C ASP A 839 -18.52 -0.08 -13.09
N CYS A 840 -18.32 0.53 -14.25
CA CYS A 840 -17.27 1.53 -14.50
C CYS A 840 -17.88 2.82 -15.03
N VAL A 841 -17.28 3.96 -14.68
CA VAL A 841 -17.64 5.27 -15.21
C VAL A 841 -16.42 6.00 -15.72
N MET A 842 -16.61 6.84 -16.73
CA MET A 842 -15.62 7.79 -17.24
C MET A 842 -16.27 9.17 -17.34
N ILE A 843 -15.58 10.17 -16.80
CA ILE A 843 -16.01 11.57 -16.72
C ILE A 843 -14.94 12.44 -17.40
N PRO A 844 -15.22 12.97 -18.60
CA PRO A 844 -14.28 13.81 -19.32
C PRO A 844 -14.32 15.26 -18.83
N SER A 845 -13.19 15.96 -18.98
CA SER A 845 -13.03 17.40 -18.70
C SER A 845 -13.73 18.31 -19.71
N LYS A 846 -14.12 17.79 -20.87
CA LYS A 846 -14.87 18.47 -21.93
C LYS A 846 -15.82 17.49 -22.62
N GLN A 847 -16.83 18.01 -23.30
CA GLN A 847 -17.85 17.19 -23.94
C GLN A 847 -17.24 16.33 -25.06
N LEU A 848 -17.60 15.04 -25.09
CA LEU A 848 -17.17 14.13 -26.15
C LEU A 848 -17.90 14.45 -27.46
N THR A 849 -17.15 14.43 -28.57
CA THR A 849 -17.71 14.48 -29.91
C THR A 849 -18.15 13.08 -30.35
N ALA A 850 -18.98 12.99 -31.40
CA ALA A 850 -19.35 11.70 -31.99
C ALA A 850 -18.13 10.88 -32.44
N LYS A 851 -17.05 11.54 -32.89
CA LYS A 851 -15.80 10.86 -33.28
C LYS A 851 -15.08 10.23 -32.09
N ASP A 852 -15.21 10.83 -30.90
CA ASP A 852 -14.59 10.31 -29.67
C ASP A 852 -15.37 9.10 -29.15
N GLU A 853 -16.71 9.19 -29.16
CA GLU A 853 -17.61 8.06 -28.84
C GLU A 853 -17.34 6.87 -29.78
N ILE A 854 -17.23 7.11 -31.09
CA ILE A 854 -16.91 6.10 -32.11
C ILE A 854 -15.53 5.46 -31.84
N ALA A 855 -14.52 6.28 -31.51
CA ALA A 855 -13.18 5.77 -31.25
C ALA A 855 -13.14 4.87 -30.01
N LEU A 856 -13.86 5.22 -28.94
CA LEU A 856 -14.01 4.38 -27.76
C LEU A 856 -14.64 3.04 -28.14
N VAL A 857 -15.79 3.06 -28.81
CA VAL A 857 -16.51 1.83 -29.21
C VAL A 857 -15.65 0.94 -30.12
N SER A 858 -14.91 1.53 -31.05
CA SER A 858 -13.98 0.82 -31.93
C SER A 858 -12.87 0.09 -31.15
N ARG A 859 -12.27 0.73 -30.15
CA ARG A 859 -11.23 0.08 -29.33
C ARG A 859 -11.81 -1.02 -28.42
N PHE A 860 -13.03 -0.86 -27.94
CA PHE A 860 -13.74 -1.91 -27.19
C PHE A 860 -14.14 -3.09 -28.10
N SER A 861 -14.55 -2.84 -29.35
CA SER A 861 -14.93 -3.91 -30.29
C SER A 861 -13.74 -4.74 -30.78
N ALA A 862 -12.52 -4.17 -30.75
CA ALA A 862 -11.28 -4.89 -31.05
C ALA A 862 -10.83 -5.87 -29.95
N GLN A 863 -11.51 -5.90 -28.79
CA GLN A 863 -11.12 -6.78 -27.69
C GLN A 863 -11.43 -8.26 -27.97
N GLU A 864 -10.83 -9.16 -27.18
CA GLU A 864 -11.06 -10.60 -27.34
C GLU A 864 -12.54 -10.97 -27.17
N ASN A 865 -13.20 -10.38 -26.16
CA ASN A 865 -14.63 -10.51 -25.89
C ASN A 865 -15.33 -9.13 -25.90
N PRO A 866 -15.73 -8.61 -27.07
CA PRO A 866 -16.36 -7.29 -27.21
C PRO A 866 -17.66 -7.11 -26.43
N SER A 867 -18.49 -8.16 -26.39
CA SER A 867 -19.80 -8.12 -25.73
C SER A 867 -19.73 -8.03 -24.21
N GLN A 868 -18.52 -8.18 -23.64
CA GLN A 868 -18.27 -8.01 -22.22
C GLN A 868 -18.50 -6.57 -21.75
N TYR A 869 -18.41 -5.59 -22.64
CA TYR A 869 -18.55 -4.17 -22.29
C TYR A 869 -19.88 -3.63 -22.84
N ARG A 870 -20.82 -3.32 -21.95
CA ARG A 870 -22.03 -2.57 -22.30
C ARG A 870 -21.80 -1.11 -21.99
N LEU A 871 -21.89 -0.25 -23.01
CA LEU A 871 -21.54 1.16 -22.85
C LEU A 871 -22.80 2.04 -22.95
N SER A 872 -22.85 3.09 -22.15
CA SER A 872 -23.91 4.11 -22.21
C SER A 872 -23.29 5.50 -22.15
N PHE A 873 -23.41 6.28 -23.22
CA PHE A 873 -22.96 7.66 -23.30
C PHE A 873 -24.05 8.63 -22.86
N ILE A 874 -23.68 9.52 -21.96
CA ILE A 874 -24.54 10.55 -21.36
C ILE A 874 -24.08 11.92 -21.86
N PRO A 875 -24.97 12.73 -22.47
CA PRO A 875 -24.60 14.05 -22.96
C PRO A 875 -24.45 15.06 -21.82
N SER A 876 -23.83 16.20 -22.13
CA SER A 876 -23.81 17.35 -21.22
C SER A 876 -25.21 17.92 -20.98
N GLY A 877 -25.38 18.66 -19.88
CA GLY A 877 -26.64 19.37 -19.58
C GLY A 877 -27.72 18.54 -18.88
N VAL A 878 -27.47 17.25 -18.62
CA VAL A 878 -28.34 16.42 -17.77
C VAL A 878 -28.20 16.85 -16.30
N LYS A 879 -29.31 16.95 -15.57
CA LYS A 879 -29.31 17.28 -14.14
C LYS A 879 -28.47 16.28 -13.35
N GLN A 880 -27.70 16.77 -12.36
CA GLN A 880 -26.77 15.96 -11.57
C GLN A 880 -27.39 14.67 -11.03
N SER A 881 -28.59 14.74 -10.44
CA SER A 881 -29.30 13.59 -9.87
C SER A 881 -29.84 12.58 -10.89
N GLU A 882 -29.90 12.94 -12.17
CA GLU A 882 -30.50 12.13 -13.24
C GLU A 882 -29.44 11.40 -14.09
N ARG A 883 -28.17 11.85 -14.08
CA ARG A 883 -27.09 11.33 -14.95
C ARG A 883 -26.88 9.82 -14.81
N THR A 884 -26.78 9.34 -13.57
CA THR A 884 -26.56 7.92 -13.29
C THR A 884 -27.78 7.06 -13.67
N ASN A 885 -28.99 7.55 -13.39
CA ASN A 885 -30.23 6.85 -13.77
C ASN A 885 -30.36 6.75 -15.29
N LEU A 886 -30.04 7.82 -16.01
CA LEU A 886 -30.05 7.82 -17.47
C LEU A 886 -29.08 6.79 -18.05
N ALA A 887 -27.89 6.60 -17.46
CA ALA A 887 -26.96 5.55 -17.87
C ALA A 887 -27.52 4.13 -17.66
N VAL A 888 -28.20 3.92 -16.53
CA VAL A 888 -28.92 2.67 -16.25
C VAL A 888 -30.04 2.43 -17.26
N HIS A 889 -30.77 3.46 -17.69
CA HIS A 889 -31.83 3.30 -18.70
C HIS A 889 -31.24 2.85 -20.05
N GLY A 890 -30.08 3.40 -20.46
CA GLY A 890 -29.36 2.95 -21.65
C GLY A 890 -28.88 1.50 -21.55
N GLU A 891 -28.36 1.12 -20.39
CA GLU A 891 -27.96 -0.27 -20.09
C GLU A 891 -29.16 -1.24 -20.16
N LEU A 892 -30.33 -0.85 -19.64
CA LEU A 892 -31.57 -1.64 -19.73
C LEU A 892 -32.02 -1.85 -21.18
N VAL A 893 -31.93 -0.82 -22.02
CA VAL A 893 -32.23 -0.91 -23.45
C VAL A 893 -31.28 -1.88 -24.15
N GLU A 894 -29.97 -1.78 -23.92
CA GLU A 894 -28.98 -2.72 -24.48
C GLU A 894 -29.26 -4.16 -24.02
N LYS A 895 -29.53 -4.35 -22.71
CA LYS A 895 -29.82 -5.66 -22.13
C LYS A 895 -31.04 -6.30 -22.78
N HIS A 896 -32.10 -5.53 -23.01
CA HIS A 896 -33.30 -6.02 -23.68
C HIS A 896 -33.06 -6.30 -25.16
N LEU A 897 -32.37 -5.41 -25.87
CA LEU A 897 -31.99 -5.54 -27.26
C LEU A 897 -31.25 -6.85 -27.50
N ARG A 898 -30.23 -7.14 -26.69
CA ARG A 898 -29.46 -8.38 -26.82
C ARG A 898 -30.31 -9.61 -26.50
N LYS A 899 -31.23 -9.52 -25.53
CA LYS A 899 -32.14 -10.62 -25.15
C LYS A 899 -33.06 -11.03 -26.32
N ILE A 900 -33.61 -10.06 -27.05
CA ILE A 900 -34.53 -10.33 -28.17
C ILE A 900 -33.80 -10.77 -29.44
N LEU A 901 -32.59 -10.26 -29.69
CA LEU A 901 -31.78 -10.63 -30.85
C LEU A 901 -31.21 -12.05 -30.73
N THR A 902 -30.80 -12.47 -29.53
CA THR A 902 -30.14 -13.77 -29.34
C THR A 902 -31.11 -14.92 -29.55
N GLY A 903 -30.78 -15.85 -30.46
CA GLY A 903 -31.57 -17.06 -30.71
C GLY A 903 -31.10 -17.89 -31.90
N ILE A 904 -31.86 -18.93 -32.23
CA ILE A 904 -31.74 -19.74 -33.44
C ILE A 904 -33.01 -19.54 -34.29
N GLY A 905 -32.85 -19.50 -35.62
CA GLY A 905 -33.94 -19.40 -36.59
C GLY A 905 -34.17 -17.99 -37.13
N ASP A 906 -35.22 -17.85 -37.96
CA ASP A 906 -35.53 -16.60 -38.65
C ASP A 906 -35.85 -15.47 -37.67
N GLY A 907 -35.26 -14.30 -37.92
CA GLY A 907 -35.42 -13.13 -37.05
C GLY A 907 -34.57 -13.16 -35.77
N LYS A 908 -33.61 -14.08 -35.66
CA LYS A 908 -32.62 -14.15 -34.57
C LYS A 908 -31.20 -14.07 -35.10
N ILE A 909 -30.27 -13.68 -34.23
CA ILE A 909 -28.83 -13.67 -34.49
C ILE A 909 -28.17 -14.70 -33.56
N PRO A 910 -27.34 -15.61 -34.10
CA PRO A 910 -26.62 -16.58 -33.28
C PRO A 910 -25.79 -15.90 -32.18
N HIS A 911 -25.80 -16.48 -30.98
CA HIS A 911 -25.05 -15.95 -29.85
C HIS A 911 -23.54 -15.80 -30.16
N SER A 912 -22.99 -16.74 -30.91
CA SER A 912 -21.58 -16.74 -31.35
C SER A 912 -21.20 -15.54 -32.24
N LYS A 913 -22.16 -14.92 -32.93
CA LYS A 913 -21.97 -13.65 -33.64
C LYS A 913 -22.16 -12.46 -32.71
N LEU A 914 -23.24 -12.43 -31.92
CA LEU A 914 -23.54 -11.31 -31.01
C LEU A 914 -22.46 -11.08 -29.95
N LYS A 915 -21.74 -12.12 -29.52
CA LYS A 915 -20.63 -11.98 -28.58
C LYS A 915 -19.46 -11.14 -29.10
N ASN A 916 -19.39 -10.95 -30.42
CA ASN A 916 -18.36 -10.16 -31.11
C ASN A 916 -18.79 -8.70 -31.38
N LEU A 917 -19.89 -8.25 -30.77
CA LEU A 917 -20.38 -6.88 -30.86
C LEU A 917 -20.18 -6.14 -29.53
N THR A 918 -19.62 -4.93 -29.62
CA THR A 918 -19.81 -3.91 -28.60
C THR A 918 -20.99 -3.04 -29.03
N ILE A 919 -22.02 -2.97 -28.19
CA ILE A 919 -23.18 -2.11 -28.42
C ILE A 919 -23.15 -1.02 -27.35
N ALA A 920 -23.05 0.22 -27.80
CA ALA A 920 -23.16 1.39 -26.94
C ALA A 920 -24.47 2.12 -27.19
N THR A 921 -25.13 2.56 -26.13
CA THR A 921 -26.29 3.46 -26.22
C THR A 921 -25.83 4.91 -26.09
N LYS A 922 -26.45 5.80 -26.84
CA LYS A 922 -26.30 7.25 -26.67
C LYS A 922 -27.62 7.82 -26.19
N MET A 923 -27.61 8.29 -24.95
CA MET A 923 -28.82 8.72 -24.26
C MET A 923 -29.17 10.19 -24.59
N PRO A 924 -30.45 10.58 -24.52
CA PRO A 924 -30.86 11.97 -24.69
C PRO A 924 -30.51 12.83 -23.46
N SER A 925 -30.60 14.15 -23.57
CA SER A 925 -30.30 15.08 -22.46
C SER A 925 -31.37 15.19 -21.38
N GLN A 926 -32.48 14.45 -21.52
CA GLN A 926 -33.61 14.44 -20.58
C GLN A 926 -33.92 13.01 -20.15
N ILE A 927 -34.12 12.81 -18.86
CA ILE A 927 -34.64 11.53 -18.37
C ILE A 927 -36.08 11.34 -18.87
N ASN A 928 -36.41 10.10 -19.20
CA ASN A 928 -37.73 9.65 -19.65
C ASN A 928 -38.20 10.28 -20.98
N LYS A 929 -37.38 11.03 -21.71
CA LYS A 929 -37.78 11.65 -22.99
C LYS A 929 -36.62 11.77 -23.96
N GLY A 930 -36.89 11.55 -25.24
CA GLY A 930 -35.95 11.78 -26.33
C GLY A 930 -35.59 10.52 -27.10
N LYS A 931 -34.59 10.62 -27.97
CA LYS A 931 -34.14 9.50 -28.81
C LYS A 931 -32.94 8.80 -28.17
N ILE A 932 -32.91 7.47 -28.25
CA ILE A 932 -31.77 6.65 -27.85
C ILE A 932 -31.12 6.11 -29.13
N ASP A 933 -29.92 6.59 -29.44
CA ASP A 933 -29.15 6.10 -30.59
C ASP A 933 -28.28 4.89 -30.18
N LEU A 934 -27.84 4.10 -31.16
CA LEU A 934 -26.87 3.02 -30.97
C LEU A 934 -25.59 3.30 -31.73
N ILE A 935 -24.45 3.00 -31.11
CA ILE A 935 -23.15 2.90 -31.75
C ILE A 935 -22.71 1.44 -31.63
N ILE A 936 -22.51 0.76 -32.77
CA ILE A 936 -22.26 -0.67 -32.86
C ILE A 936 -20.86 -0.87 -33.44
N GLY A 937 -19.94 -1.35 -32.60
CA GLY A 937 -18.61 -1.76 -33.04
C GLY A 937 -18.57 -3.27 -33.28
N VAL A 938 -18.04 -3.66 -34.44
CA VAL A 938 -17.87 -5.07 -34.82
C VAL A 938 -16.40 -5.47 -34.70
N LYS A 939 -16.13 -6.67 -34.15
CA LYS A 939 -14.78 -7.22 -34.15
C LYS A 939 -14.31 -7.46 -35.58
N GLU A 940 -13.06 -7.10 -35.88
CA GLU A 940 -12.48 -7.20 -37.23
C GLU A 940 -12.77 -8.56 -37.89
N ARG A 941 -13.11 -8.54 -39.19
CA ARG A 941 -13.38 -9.70 -40.08
C ARG A 941 -14.73 -10.42 -39.88
N LEU A 942 -15.65 -9.86 -39.10
CA LEU A 942 -17.03 -10.36 -39.01
C LEU A 942 -17.99 -9.44 -39.76
N GLU A 943 -18.71 -9.99 -40.74
CA GLU A 943 -19.74 -9.25 -41.47
C GLU A 943 -21.14 -9.57 -40.92
N PHE A 944 -21.93 -8.53 -40.73
CA PHE A 944 -23.37 -8.61 -40.45
C PHE A 944 -24.13 -8.33 -41.73
N THR A 945 -25.02 -9.24 -42.09
CA THR A 945 -25.87 -9.10 -43.28
C THR A 945 -26.82 -7.90 -43.12
N ARG A 946 -27.28 -7.33 -44.24
CA ARG A 946 -28.30 -6.26 -44.24
C ARG A 946 -29.56 -6.66 -43.46
N GLN A 947 -29.94 -7.94 -43.53
CA GLN A 947 -31.07 -8.47 -42.77
C GLN A 947 -30.80 -8.45 -41.26
N GLU A 948 -29.63 -8.89 -40.81
CA GLU A 948 -29.24 -8.82 -39.39
C GLU A 948 -29.17 -7.37 -38.90
N GLN A 949 -28.70 -6.43 -39.72
CA GLN A 949 -28.70 -4.99 -39.39
C GLN A 949 -30.13 -4.45 -39.23
N LEU A 950 -31.05 -4.80 -40.14
CA LEU A 950 -32.47 -4.44 -40.04
C LEU A 950 -33.15 -5.06 -38.81
N LEU A 951 -32.76 -6.29 -38.43
CA LEU A 951 -33.24 -6.94 -37.21
C LEU A 951 -32.81 -6.15 -35.97
N ILE A 952 -31.57 -5.66 -35.93
CA ILE A 952 -31.09 -4.83 -34.81
C ILE A 952 -31.84 -3.52 -34.73
N GLN A 953 -32.11 -2.85 -35.86
CA GLN A 953 -32.91 -1.63 -35.89
C GLN A 953 -34.33 -1.86 -35.34
N LYS A 954 -35.01 -2.92 -35.80
CA LYS A 954 -36.35 -3.27 -35.31
C LYS A 954 -36.32 -3.59 -33.81
N ALA A 955 -35.34 -4.39 -33.39
CA ALA A 955 -35.15 -4.77 -32.01
C ALA A 955 -34.91 -3.57 -31.08
N LEU A 956 -34.26 -2.50 -31.55
CA LEU A 956 -34.11 -1.26 -30.77
C LEU A 956 -35.47 -0.64 -30.45
N ASN A 957 -36.38 -0.55 -31.43
CA ASN A 957 -37.72 -0.02 -31.22
C ASN A 957 -38.46 -0.81 -30.12
N ASP A 958 -38.49 -2.14 -30.27
CA ASP A 958 -39.16 -3.04 -29.34
C ASP A 958 -38.55 -2.93 -27.92
N SER A 959 -37.22 -2.75 -27.84
CA SER A 959 -36.50 -2.61 -26.57
C SER A 959 -36.81 -1.30 -25.86
N VAL A 960 -36.86 -0.19 -26.59
CA VAL A 960 -37.22 1.12 -26.04
C VAL A 960 -38.67 1.11 -25.55
N GLU A 961 -39.60 0.56 -26.32
CA GLU A 961 -41.00 0.44 -25.93
C GLU A 961 -41.16 -0.38 -24.65
N LYS A 962 -40.45 -1.51 -24.55
CA LYS A 962 -40.48 -2.36 -23.37
C LYS A 962 -39.90 -1.66 -22.14
N VAL A 963 -38.77 -0.97 -22.28
CA VAL A 963 -38.14 -0.23 -21.17
C VAL A 963 -39.04 0.91 -20.70
N ASN A 964 -39.67 1.68 -21.60
CA ASN A 964 -40.65 2.69 -21.21
C ASN A 964 -41.77 2.09 -20.34
N LYS A 965 -42.36 0.98 -20.78
CA LYS A 965 -43.43 0.27 -20.03
C LYS A 965 -42.98 -0.20 -18.66
N ASP A 966 -41.75 -0.70 -18.55
CA ASP A 966 -41.20 -1.19 -17.27
C ASP A 966 -40.92 -0.02 -16.29
N LEU A 967 -40.33 1.07 -16.78
CA LEU A 967 -40.08 2.28 -15.98
C LEU A 967 -41.38 2.94 -15.49
N ASP A 968 -42.41 2.99 -16.35
CA ASP A 968 -43.72 3.54 -15.97
C ASP A 968 -44.40 2.69 -14.89
N ARG A 969 -44.25 1.36 -14.95
CA ARG A 969 -44.79 0.44 -13.95
C ARG A 969 -44.13 0.65 -12.58
N GLU A 970 -42.81 0.86 -12.57
CA GLU A 970 -42.05 1.08 -11.33
C GLU A 970 -42.36 2.43 -10.69
N THR A 971 -42.49 3.48 -11.51
CA THR A 971 -42.72 4.86 -11.01
C THR A 971 -44.19 5.17 -10.73
N GLN A 972 -45.13 4.31 -11.17
CA GLN A 972 -46.57 4.55 -11.17
C GLN A 972 -46.98 5.88 -11.84
N LYS A 973 -46.10 6.40 -12.70
CA LYS A 973 -46.25 7.67 -13.41
C LYS A 973 -45.96 7.39 -14.88
N ASN A 974 -46.99 7.30 -15.72
CA ASN A 974 -46.90 7.12 -17.17
C ASN A 974 -46.17 8.30 -17.82
N THR A 975 -44.84 8.34 -17.73
CA THR A 975 -44.03 9.51 -18.05
C THR A 975 -42.84 9.17 -18.94
N SER A 976 -42.53 7.88 -19.13
CA SER A 976 -41.42 7.38 -19.93
C SER A 976 -41.79 7.33 -21.41
N ASN A 977 -41.23 8.26 -22.18
CA ASN A 977 -41.46 8.49 -23.60
C ASN A 977 -40.14 8.55 -24.38
N TYR A 978 -39.24 7.59 -24.15
CA TYR A 978 -38.10 7.41 -25.05
C TYR A 978 -38.57 6.88 -26.42
N SER A 979 -37.81 7.21 -27.46
CA SER A 979 -37.99 6.69 -28.82
C SER A 979 -36.66 6.16 -29.35
N ALA A 980 -36.71 5.22 -30.28
CA ALA A 980 -35.51 4.72 -30.93
C ALA A 980 -34.90 5.77 -31.87
N GLY A 981 -33.58 5.87 -31.83
CA GLY A 981 -32.79 6.79 -32.63
C GLY A 981 -32.07 6.11 -33.81
N ALA A 982 -30.97 6.73 -34.23
CA ALA A 982 -30.11 6.27 -35.31
C ALA A 982 -29.18 5.13 -34.87
N LEU A 983 -28.69 4.36 -35.86
CA LEU A 983 -27.67 3.34 -35.68
C LEU A 983 -26.40 3.77 -36.43
N ALA A 984 -25.27 3.83 -35.73
CA ALA A 984 -23.95 4.02 -36.30
C ALA A 984 -23.15 2.71 -36.24
N TRP A 985 -22.72 2.20 -37.39
CA TRP A 985 -21.90 0.98 -37.51
C TRP A 985 -20.43 1.35 -37.67
N ILE A 986 -19.54 0.67 -36.94
CA ILE A 986 -18.09 0.86 -36.94
C ILE A 986 -17.37 -0.45 -37.23
#